data_AF-A0AAJ0AE88-F1
#
_entry.id   AF-A0AAJ0AE88-F1
#
_cell.length_a   1.000
_cell.length_b   1.000
_cell.length_c   1.000
_cell.angle_alpha   90.00
_cell.angle_beta   90.00
_cell.angle_gamma   90.00
#
_symmetry.space_group_name_H-M   'P 1'
#
loop_
_entity.id
_entity.type
_entity.pdbx_description
1 polymer ?
#
loop_
_entity_poly.entity_id
_entity_poly.type
_entity_poly.pdbx_seq_one_letter_code
_entity_poly.pdbx_strand_id
1 'polypeptide(L)'
;MPSKDFTVLIAGGGIAGLTLANLLERVGINYLILEGYREMAPQVGASIGILPNGSRILDQIGLYDEIKKLIDEPLFKLSLRDSKGNPTSEYRGVGQQIKQRHGYEVVFVDRQMILDVLWKNLKNKDRVLVSKKVTQVSIEPSKVKVETSDGQSYSGDILVGADGIHSKVRSEMWRLANSLEPGYIPASEKKECLPTVYKCIFGISIIKDWEDGTVQTNLNKHFSYLVIAGPSDRVYWFLFVNMGYTHYGPELPNYTKEDEAKLVKEHQEDKIIENFTFKDLYAAKISSVLTPLPEYVFKKWHFNRIMTIGDAAHKLEPIAGQGGNSAIETAAVLVNNLTEALKQNPSGVTTEQIHNVFLETQKKREPRVWPLVHNSHKEQRFAAMESPLLEFAGRYLVPNLSIDEKEGPWSTNIEPGHKLDFLDVPKRPRALPFLDELPSQKLDFSLLPKLVVGSVLAGLLYLAQQVLIIAPEAASGASFVGQSLKTEYTGNAQIDSVLALLSWAFSEATSGSDPSMRLQCLYFLINLVPIIYIWTVEGYRNGNQLSLVSWPSLFAVYQLVGIGNIAPLYFLISLHTTSSEVYTRPTGRPIPSTVAKALVPALCLGYILPTALMFIQYGDSVAQQNAIAFWQPSPVYVSILTWLFSGILSLASPIKSLDWEIFEKKDQGALQTGYTLAFAVAAITHVCALAYAGFSPSVSLFETFFDLPSVASMGLGLDIGGFWKYDMLLCFGAVAVWCLYTVYELRRLGYVTTKSAIGAAVATLMGQVLVGPAATYAGLWAWRENVIAGLMIE
;
A
#
# COMPACT_ATOMS: atom_id res chain seq x y z
N MET A 1 25.19 -0.71 -31.50
CA MET A 1 23.80 -0.38 -31.91
C MET A 1 23.17 -1.65 -32.46
N PRO A 2 21.89 -1.95 -32.22
CA PRO A 2 21.23 -3.12 -32.80
C PRO A 2 21.34 -3.10 -34.34
N SER A 3 21.33 -4.27 -34.98
CA SER A 3 21.40 -4.39 -36.44
C SER A 3 20.31 -3.53 -37.10
N LYS A 4 20.71 -2.64 -38.02
CA LYS A 4 19.79 -1.77 -38.79
C LYS A 4 18.82 -2.56 -39.67
N ASP A 5 19.04 -3.87 -39.84
CA ASP A 5 18.28 -4.71 -40.75
C ASP A 5 17.10 -5.43 -40.07
N PHE A 6 17.02 -5.44 -38.73
CA PHE A 6 15.93 -6.10 -38.01
C PHE A 6 14.65 -5.26 -38.03
N THR A 7 13.57 -5.82 -38.59
CA THR A 7 12.29 -5.14 -38.84
C THR A 7 11.13 -5.79 -38.08
N VAL A 8 10.45 -4.98 -37.27
CA VAL A 8 9.22 -5.34 -36.54
C VAL A 8 7.99 -4.93 -37.34
N LEU A 9 7.19 -5.89 -37.82
CA LEU A 9 5.86 -5.59 -38.33
C LEU A 9 4.90 -5.40 -37.15
N ILE A 10 4.12 -4.32 -37.17
CA ILE A 10 3.14 -4.01 -36.12
C ILE A 10 1.76 -3.96 -36.77
N ALA A 11 0.87 -4.89 -36.42
CA ALA A 11 -0.51 -4.86 -36.89
C ALA A 11 -1.37 -4.06 -35.90
N GLY A 12 -1.87 -2.90 -36.33
CA GLY A 12 -2.67 -1.98 -35.52
C GLY A 12 -1.88 -0.79 -34.96
N GLY A 13 -2.38 0.40 -35.25
CA GLY A 13 -1.92 1.72 -34.80
C GLY A 13 -2.68 2.27 -33.59
N GLY A 14 -3.21 1.40 -32.72
CA GLY A 14 -3.77 1.80 -31.43
C GLY A 14 -2.70 2.17 -30.40
N ILE A 15 -3.11 2.36 -29.13
CA ILE A 15 -2.20 2.71 -28.02
C ILE A 15 -0.99 1.77 -27.94
N ALA A 16 -1.23 0.46 -27.99
CA ALA A 16 -0.17 -0.54 -27.92
C ALA A 16 0.84 -0.43 -29.09
N GLY A 17 0.34 -0.31 -30.33
CA GLY A 17 1.17 -0.31 -31.53
C GLY A 17 1.93 1.00 -31.73
N LEU A 18 1.27 2.15 -31.53
CA LEU A 18 1.92 3.45 -31.60
C LEU A 18 2.94 3.66 -30.47
N THR A 19 2.64 3.16 -29.27
CA THR A 19 3.63 3.16 -28.18
C THR A 19 4.83 2.31 -28.57
N LEU A 20 4.61 1.07 -29.03
CA LEU A 20 5.68 0.18 -29.48
C LEU A 20 6.56 0.84 -30.55
N ALA A 21 5.97 1.49 -31.56
CA ALA A 21 6.72 2.21 -32.58
C ALA A 21 7.60 3.34 -32.01
N ASN A 22 7.07 4.17 -31.11
CA ASN A 22 7.84 5.23 -30.45
C ASN A 22 9.02 4.67 -29.65
N LEU A 23 8.80 3.56 -28.94
CA LEU A 23 9.85 2.88 -28.17
C LEU A 23 10.93 2.27 -29.08
N LEU A 24 10.54 1.64 -30.20
CA LEU A 24 11.47 1.07 -31.19
C LEU A 24 12.30 2.14 -31.88
N GLU A 25 11.72 3.30 -32.22
CA GLU A 25 12.47 4.45 -32.75
C GLU A 25 13.54 4.94 -31.77
N ARG A 26 13.21 4.95 -30.48
CA ARG A 26 14.12 5.40 -29.43
C ARG A 26 15.38 4.52 -29.34
N VAL A 27 15.25 3.22 -29.61
CA VAL A 27 16.38 2.26 -29.62
C VAL A 27 16.96 2.00 -31.01
N GLY A 28 16.40 2.61 -32.05
CA GLY A 28 16.87 2.48 -33.43
C GLY A 28 16.56 1.13 -34.10
N ILE A 29 15.51 0.43 -33.66
CA ILE A 29 15.03 -0.82 -34.31
C ILE A 29 14.04 -0.44 -35.42
N ASN A 30 14.15 -1.08 -36.59
CA ASN A 30 13.27 -0.80 -37.72
C ASN A 30 11.86 -1.38 -37.48
N TYR A 31 10.83 -0.71 -37.99
CA TYR A 31 9.45 -1.15 -37.82
C TYR A 31 8.57 -0.71 -39.00
N LEU A 32 7.41 -1.34 -39.13
CA LEU A 32 6.36 -0.95 -40.07
C LEU A 32 4.99 -1.17 -39.41
N ILE A 33 4.21 -0.10 -39.24
CA ILE A 33 2.82 -0.19 -38.77
C ILE A 33 1.89 -0.42 -39.96
N LEU A 34 1.01 -1.41 -39.82
CA LEU A 34 -0.08 -1.72 -40.72
C LEU A 34 -1.40 -1.45 -39.99
N GLU A 35 -1.98 -0.27 -40.21
CA GLU A 35 -3.24 0.18 -39.60
C GLU A 35 -4.41 -0.09 -40.54
N GLY A 36 -5.49 -0.70 -40.04
CA GLY A 36 -6.67 -1.05 -40.83
C GLY A 36 -7.59 0.14 -41.14
N TYR A 37 -7.63 1.16 -40.29
CA TYR A 37 -8.37 2.39 -40.52
C TYR A 37 -7.71 3.26 -41.59
N ARG A 38 -8.50 4.18 -42.16
CA ARG A 38 -8.03 5.13 -43.18
C ARG A 38 -7.13 6.25 -42.61
N GLU A 39 -7.15 6.42 -41.29
CA GLU A 39 -6.40 7.43 -40.55
C GLU A 39 -5.91 6.85 -39.20
N MET A 40 -4.83 7.42 -38.63
CA MET A 40 -4.15 6.86 -37.43
C MET A 40 -4.80 7.21 -36.10
N ALA A 41 -5.46 8.37 -36.01
CA ALA A 41 -6.18 8.81 -34.83
C ALA A 41 -7.66 9.02 -35.20
N PRO A 42 -8.40 7.96 -35.56
CA PRO A 42 -9.81 8.11 -35.86
C PRO A 42 -10.55 8.46 -34.56
N GLN A 43 -11.63 9.24 -34.66
CA GLN A 43 -12.52 9.56 -33.54
C GLN A 43 -13.41 8.33 -33.22
N VAL A 44 -12.78 7.21 -32.87
CA VAL A 44 -13.41 5.91 -32.64
C VAL A 44 -12.93 5.35 -31.30
N GLY A 45 -13.90 5.03 -30.45
CA GLY A 45 -13.68 4.57 -29.07
C GLY A 45 -14.11 5.61 -28.03
N ALA A 46 -13.94 5.26 -26.76
CA ALA A 46 -14.24 6.13 -25.61
C ALA A 46 -13.03 7.01 -25.23
N SER A 47 -13.03 7.46 -23.98
CA SER A 47 -11.86 8.03 -23.32
C SER A 47 -10.82 6.99 -22.92
N ILE A 48 -9.65 7.49 -22.51
CA ILE A 48 -8.58 6.73 -21.89
C ILE A 48 -8.02 7.51 -20.70
N GLY A 49 -7.67 6.79 -19.63
CA GLY A 49 -6.86 7.31 -18.55
C GLY A 49 -5.39 6.91 -18.74
N ILE A 50 -4.47 7.87 -18.76
CA ILE A 50 -3.04 7.61 -18.60
C ILE A 50 -2.70 7.81 -17.12
N LEU A 51 -2.33 6.72 -16.46
CA LEU A 51 -2.03 6.65 -15.04
C LEU A 51 -0.51 6.71 -14.82
N PRO A 52 -0.01 6.91 -13.58
CA PRO A 52 1.42 7.10 -13.32
C PRO A 52 2.33 5.96 -13.82
N ASN A 53 1.86 4.71 -13.80
CA ASN A 53 2.61 3.56 -14.35
C ASN A 53 2.81 3.65 -15.88
N GLY A 54 1.81 4.12 -16.63
CA GLY A 54 1.98 4.42 -18.06
C GLY A 54 2.79 5.69 -18.29
N SER A 55 2.53 6.73 -17.50
CA SER A 55 3.20 8.03 -17.58
C SER A 55 4.72 7.92 -17.41
N ARG A 56 5.19 7.10 -16.47
CA ARG A 56 6.62 6.85 -16.25
C ARG A 56 7.34 6.39 -17.51
N ILE A 57 6.74 5.46 -18.26
CA ILE A 57 7.31 4.94 -19.52
C ILE A 57 7.31 6.04 -20.59
N LEU A 58 6.21 6.80 -20.68
CA LEU A 58 6.08 7.89 -21.64
C LEU A 58 7.03 9.06 -21.32
N ASP A 59 7.33 9.30 -20.05
CA ASP A 59 8.32 10.31 -19.60
C ASP A 59 9.75 9.90 -20.00
N GLN A 60 10.10 8.60 -19.94
CA GLN A 60 11.41 8.10 -20.40
C GLN A 60 11.68 8.39 -21.90
N ILE A 61 10.62 8.53 -22.70
CA ILE A 61 10.71 8.90 -24.12
C ILE A 61 10.33 10.37 -24.40
N GLY A 62 10.10 11.17 -23.35
CA GLY A 62 9.85 12.60 -23.45
C GLY A 62 8.43 13.02 -23.85
N LEU A 63 7.45 12.11 -23.76
CA LEU A 63 6.06 12.38 -24.20
C LEU A 63 5.11 12.76 -23.06
N TYR A 64 5.50 12.57 -21.80
CA TYR A 64 4.62 12.84 -20.67
C TYR A 64 4.16 14.30 -20.58
N ASP A 65 5.07 15.27 -20.73
CA ASP A 65 4.71 16.68 -20.61
C ASP A 65 3.76 17.15 -21.74
N GLU A 66 3.80 16.52 -22.92
CA GLU A 66 2.83 16.77 -23.99
C GLU A 66 1.46 16.17 -23.68
N ILE A 67 1.44 14.94 -23.15
CA ILE A 67 0.19 14.28 -22.73
C ILE A 67 -0.47 15.05 -21.58
N LYS A 68 0.32 15.53 -20.64
CA LYS A 68 -0.18 16.36 -19.53
C LYS A 68 -0.85 17.64 -20.02
N LYS A 69 -0.35 18.27 -21.09
CA LYS A 69 -0.94 19.49 -21.66
C LYS A 69 -2.31 19.27 -22.31
N LEU A 70 -2.77 18.03 -22.43
CA LEU A 70 -4.09 17.71 -23.00
C LEU A 70 -5.25 17.94 -22.03
N ILE A 71 -4.97 18.08 -20.74
CA ILE A 71 -5.98 18.42 -19.73
C ILE A 71 -5.85 19.89 -19.36
N ASP A 72 -7.00 20.56 -19.21
CA ASP A 72 -7.08 21.96 -18.80
C ASP A 72 -6.77 22.09 -17.30
N GLU A 73 -7.37 21.21 -16.50
CA GLU A 73 -7.21 21.16 -15.04
C GLU A 73 -6.90 19.72 -14.57
N PRO A 74 -6.06 19.55 -13.54
CA PRO A 74 -5.79 18.24 -12.97
C PRO A 74 -7.03 17.68 -12.28
N LEU A 75 -7.07 16.35 -12.14
CA LEU A 75 -8.07 15.68 -11.32
C LEU A 75 -8.12 16.31 -9.92
N PHE A 76 -9.27 16.83 -9.55
CA PHE A 76 -9.46 17.53 -8.30
C PHE A 76 -10.40 16.80 -7.35
N LYS A 77 -11.47 16.16 -7.85
CA LYS A 77 -12.49 15.53 -7.00
C LYS A 77 -12.81 14.09 -7.39
N LEU A 78 -12.86 13.20 -6.39
CA LEU A 78 -13.41 11.85 -6.52
C LEU A 78 -14.69 11.73 -5.69
N SER A 79 -15.74 11.17 -6.27
CA SER A 79 -17.05 11.03 -5.61
C SER A 79 -17.58 9.60 -5.71
N LEU A 80 -18.10 9.06 -4.60
CA LEU A 80 -18.99 7.90 -4.61
C LEU A 80 -20.41 8.39 -4.38
N ARG A 81 -21.35 7.91 -5.20
CA ARG A 81 -22.75 8.31 -5.14
C ARG A 81 -23.67 7.12 -4.94
N ASP A 82 -24.78 7.36 -4.24
CA ASP A 82 -25.86 6.38 -4.12
C ASP A 82 -26.74 6.35 -5.39
N SER A 83 -27.74 5.46 -5.39
CA SER A 83 -28.68 5.29 -6.50
C SER A 83 -29.62 6.49 -6.73
N LYS A 84 -29.62 7.48 -5.83
CA LYS A 84 -30.39 8.73 -5.96
C LYS A 84 -29.50 9.86 -6.46
N GLY A 85 -28.22 9.62 -6.71
CA GLY A 85 -27.24 10.61 -7.14
C GLY A 85 -26.67 11.46 -6.00
N ASN A 86 -26.96 11.11 -4.74
CA ASN A 86 -26.41 11.83 -3.58
C ASN A 86 -24.97 11.38 -3.31
N PRO A 87 -24.06 12.29 -2.94
CA PRO A 87 -22.71 11.92 -2.57
C PRO A 87 -22.73 11.17 -1.23
N THR A 88 -22.21 9.94 -1.21
CA THR A 88 -21.94 9.19 0.02
C THR A 88 -20.52 9.41 0.51
N SER A 89 -19.61 9.75 -0.39
CA SER A 89 -18.22 10.12 -0.10
C SER A 89 -17.74 11.09 -1.17
N GLU A 90 -17.12 12.20 -0.77
CA GLU A 90 -16.45 13.12 -1.69
C GLU A 90 -15.08 13.50 -1.17
N TYR A 91 -14.12 13.61 -2.08
CA TYR A 91 -12.75 13.98 -1.77
C TYR A 91 -12.21 14.97 -2.74
N ARG A 92 -11.58 16.01 -2.20
CA ARG A 92 -10.95 17.07 -2.97
C ARG A 92 -9.43 16.97 -2.82
N GLY A 93 -8.70 17.36 -3.86
CA GLY A 93 -7.24 17.29 -3.92
C GLY A 93 -6.66 15.95 -4.35
N VAL A 94 -7.48 15.00 -4.81
CA VAL A 94 -7.07 13.62 -5.15
C VAL A 94 -5.97 13.57 -6.22
N GLY A 95 -6.03 14.38 -7.29
CA GLY A 95 -4.97 14.39 -8.30
C GLY A 95 -3.65 14.95 -7.79
N GLN A 96 -3.68 15.89 -6.84
CA GLN A 96 -2.47 16.37 -6.17
C GLN A 96 -1.87 15.28 -5.28
N GLN A 97 -2.68 14.50 -4.55
CA GLN A 97 -2.19 13.38 -3.75
C GLN A 97 -1.61 12.27 -4.62
N ILE A 98 -2.27 11.89 -5.71
CA ILE A 98 -1.73 10.92 -6.67
C ILE A 98 -0.38 11.39 -7.23
N LYS A 99 -0.26 12.67 -7.58
CA LYS A 99 1.00 13.26 -8.02
C LYS A 99 2.07 13.22 -6.93
N GLN A 100 1.76 13.58 -5.69
CA GLN A 100 2.69 13.53 -4.56
C GLN A 100 3.12 12.10 -4.22
N ARG A 101 2.25 11.11 -4.44
CA ARG A 101 2.55 9.70 -4.24
C ARG A 101 3.43 9.12 -5.32
N HIS A 102 3.12 9.38 -6.58
CA HIS A 102 3.66 8.64 -7.72
C HIS A 102 4.51 9.47 -8.68
N GLY A 103 4.53 10.80 -8.52
CA GLY A 103 5.28 11.76 -9.34
C GLY A 103 4.57 12.22 -10.61
N TYR A 104 3.41 11.64 -10.93
CA TYR A 104 2.66 11.90 -12.16
C TYR A 104 1.17 12.17 -11.87
N GLU A 105 0.59 13.08 -12.64
CA GLU A 105 -0.85 13.35 -12.67
C GLU A 105 -1.59 12.27 -13.48
N VAL A 106 -2.89 12.13 -13.22
CA VAL A 106 -3.79 11.26 -13.98
C VAL A 106 -4.39 12.08 -15.11
N VAL A 107 -4.27 11.59 -16.33
CA VAL A 107 -4.73 12.28 -17.53
C VAL A 107 -5.90 11.51 -18.13
N PHE A 108 -7.11 12.07 -18.06
CA PHE A 108 -8.31 11.54 -18.70
C PHE A 108 -8.69 12.38 -19.91
N VAL A 109 -8.62 11.78 -21.10
CA VAL A 109 -8.88 12.47 -22.37
C VAL A 109 -9.52 11.53 -23.39
N ASP A 110 -9.94 12.08 -24.53
CA ASP A 110 -10.34 11.28 -25.68
C ASP A 110 -9.17 10.38 -26.07
N ARG A 111 -9.45 9.09 -26.31
CA ARG A 111 -8.43 8.16 -26.79
C ARG A 111 -7.71 8.68 -28.04
N GLN A 112 -8.44 9.40 -28.90
CA GLN A 112 -7.89 10.04 -30.10
C GLN A 112 -6.74 11.00 -29.77
N MET A 113 -6.84 11.80 -28.70
CA MET A 113 -5.84 12.81 -28.35
C MET A 113 -4.50 12.16 -27.99
N ILE A 114 -4.51 11.04 -27.27
CA ILE A 114 -3.29 10.28 -26.98
C ILE A 114 -2.69 9.66 -28.24
N LEU A 115 -3.54 9.09 -29.11
CA LEU A 115 -3.06 8.54 -30.39
C LEU A 115 -2.42 9.62 -31.25
N ASP A 116 -2.99 10.82 -31.28
CA ASP A 116 -2.46 11.95 -32.03
C ASP A 116 -1.10 12.41 -31.49
N VAL A 117 -0.91 12.50 -30.17
CA VAL A 117 0.41 12.80 -29.57
C VAL A 117 1.44 11.73 -29.94
N LEU A 118 1.10 10.45 -29.77
CA LEU A 118 2.00 9.33 -30.10
C LEU A 118 2.33 9.32 -31.60
N TRP A 119 1.35 9.57 -32.45
CA TRP A 119 1.53 9.64 -33.89
C TRP A 119 2.41 10.81 -34.28
N LYS A 120 2.11 12.04 -33.82
CA LYS A 120 2.83 13.27 -34.16
C LYS A 120 4.31 13.20 -33.82
N ASN A 121 4.65 12.54 -32.72
CA ASN A 121 6.03 12.42 -32.24
C ASN A 121 6.85 11.31 -32.93
N LEU A 122 6.25 10.46 -33.76
CA LEU A 122 7.02 9.53 -34.59
C LEU A 122 7.87 10.31 -35.61
N LYS A 123 9.15 9.97 -35.72
CA LYS A 123 10.07 10.59 -36.68
C LYS A 123 9.85 10.08 -38.09
N ASN A 124 9.64 8.77 -38.25
CA ASN A 124 9.53 8.12 -39.56
C ASN A 124 8.06 7.84 -39.91
N LYS A 125 7.34 8.90 -40.33
CA LYS A 125 5.91 8.80 -40.68
C LYS A 125 5.64 7.88 -41.87
N ASP A 126 6.61 7.70 -42.75
CA ASP A 126 6.58 6.78 -43.91
C ASP A 126 6.47 5.31 -43.50
N ARG A 127 6.79 4.98 -42.24
CA ARG A 127 6.69 3.62 -41.69
C ARG A 127 5.31 3.28 -41.14
N VAL A 128 4.32 4.10 -41.43
CA VAL A 128 2.95 3.90 -40.97
C VAL A 128 2.02 3.90 -42.17
N LEU A 129 1.49 2.72 -42.45
CA LEU A 129 0.63 2.48 -43.60
C LEU A 129 -0.81 2.27 -43.11
N VAL A 130 -1.67 3.23 -43.47
CA VAL A 130 -3.11 3.18 -43.21
C VAL A 130 -3.85 2.37 -44.28
N SER A 131 -5.09 1.97 -44.01
CA SER A 131 -5.89 1.09 -44.86
C SER A 131 -5.23 -0.27 -45.16
N LYS A 132 -4.32 -0.71 -44.29
CA LYS A 132 -3.57 -1.97 -44.37
C LYS A 132 -4.05 -2.96 -43.31
N LYS A 133 -5.33 -3.34 -43.37
CA LYS A 133 -5.87 -4.33 -42.44
C LYS A 133 -5.26 -5.70 -42.73
N VAL A 134 -4.55 -6.29 -41.77
CA VAL A 134 -3.97 -7.64 -41.90
C VAL A 134 -5.08 -8.68 -42.04
N THR A 135 -4.97 -9.55 -43.05
CA THR A 135 -5.95 -10.60 -43.37
C THR A 135 -5.37 -12.00 -43.29
N GLN A 136 -4.06 -12.17 -43.51
CA GLN A 136 -3.40 -13.47 -43.47
C GLN A 136 -1.95 -13.33 -43.00
N VAL A 137 -1.45 -14.37 -42.33
CA VAL A 137 -0.06 -14.46 -41.87
C VAL A 137 0.54 -15.80 -42.32
N SER A 138 1.78 -15.77 -42.80
CA SER A 138 2.59 -16.95 -43.12
C SER A 138 3.99 -16.83 -42.51
N ILE A 139 4.56 -17.98 -42.16
CA ILE A 139 5.91 -18.07 -41.58
C ILE A 139 6.88 -18.47 -42.69
N GLU A 140 8.01 -17.77 -42.76
CA GLU A 140 9.16 -18.09 -43.59
C GLU A 140 10.33 -18.55 -42.67
N PRO A 141 11.39 -19.20 -43.19
CA PRO A 141 12.45 -19.75 -42.34
C PRO A 141 13.10 -18.75 -41.36
N SER A 142 13.29 -17.51 -41.80
CA SER A 142 13.91 -16.44 -41.01
C SER A 142 13.04 -15.18 -40.87
N LYS A 143 11.80 -15.20 -41.36
CA LYS A 143 10.92 -14.03 -41.43
C LYS A 143 9.46 -14.42 -41.23
N VAL A 144 8.61 -13.42 -41.09
CA VAL A 144 7.15 -13.54 -41.13
C VAL A 144 6.63 -12.62 -42.24
N LYS A 145 5.66 -13.14 -43.00
CA LYS A 145 5.00 -12.41 -44.07
C LYS A 145 3.53 -12.21 -43.71
N VAL A 146 3.03 -11.00 -43.95
CA VAL A 146 1.63 -10.63 -43.74
C VAL A 146 1.03 -10.16 -45.04
N GLU A 147 -0.22 -10.51 -45.26
CA GLU A 147 -1.04 -9.98 -46.35
C GLU A 147 -2.11 -9.06 -45.78
N THR A 148 -2.40 -8.01 -46.51
CA THR A 148 -3.34 -6.97 -46.12
C THR A 148 -4.57 -6.96 -47.04
N SER A 149 -5.64 -6.29 -46.61
CA SER A 149 -6.95 -6.30 -47.29
C SER A 149 -6.94 -5.78 -48.73
N ASP A 150 -5.90 -5.05 -49.14
CA ASP A 150 -5.71 -4.57 -50.51
C ASP A 150 -4.84 -5.51 -51.37
N GLY A 151 -4.52 -6.70 -50.85
CA GLY A 151 -3.71 -7.72 -51.53
C GLY A 151 -2.20 -7.51 -51.44
N GLN A 152 -1.72 -6.43 -50.80
CA GLN A 152 -0.29 -6.21 -50.64
C GLN A 152 0.29 -7.08 -49.53
N SER A 153 1.55 -7.50 -49.71
CA SER A 153 2.30 -8.27 -48.72
C SER A 153 3.48 -7.50 -48.15
N TYR A 154 3.78 -7.75 -46.88
CA TYR A 154 4.93 -7.18 -46.17
C TYR A 154 5.66 -8.28 -45.42
N SER A 155 7.00 -8.24 -45.41
CA SER A 155 7.84 -9.19 -44.68
C SER A 155 8.69 -8.48 -43.63
N GLY A 156 8.84 -9.10 -42.47
CA GLY A 156 9.71 -8.63 -41.39
C GLY A 156 10.26 -9.79 -40.57
N ASP A 157 11.11 -9.50 -39.61
CA ASP A 157 11.75 -10.53 -38.77
C ASP A 157 10.79 -11.07 -37.71
N ILE A 158 9.90 -10.20 -37.21
CA ILE A 158 8.81 -10.53 -36.30
C ILE A 158 7.53 -9.76 -36.63
N LEU A 159 6.40 -10.29 -36.16
CA LEU A 159 5.08 -9.67 -36.22
C LEU A 159 4.54 -9.49 -34.81
N VAL A 160 4.13 -8.27 -34.49
CA VAL A 160 3.47 -7.92 -33.24
C VAL A 160 2.01 -7.54 -33.52
N GLY A 161 1.08 -8.36 -33.06
CA GLY A 161 -0.35 -8.09 -33.08
C GLY A 161 -0.77 -7.12 -31.98
N ALA A 162 -1.03 -5.89 -32.36
CA ALA A 162 -1.55 -4.80 -31.53
C ALA A 162 -2.96 -4.39 -31.99
N ASP A 163 -3.69 -5.32 -32.60
CA ASP A 163 -4.96 -5.15 -33.33
C ASP A 163 -6.21 -5.40 -32.47
N GLY A 164 -6.05 -5.34 -31.14
CA GLY A 164 -7.14 -5.25 -30.17
C GLY A 164 -7.91 -6.55 -29.91
N ILE A 165 -9.08 -6.42 -29.29
CA ILE A 165 -9.94 -7.54 -28.84
C ILE A 165 -10.37 -8.50 -29.97
N HIS A 166 -10.52 -7.99 -31.18
CA HIS A 166 -10.88 -8.80 -32.36
C HIS A 166 -9.66 -9.21 -33.19
N SER A 167 -8.49 -9.34 -32.56
CA SER A 167 -7.21 -9.58 -33.21
C SER A 167 -7.26 -10.67 -34.28
N LYS A 168 -6.95 -10.27 -35.51
CA LYS A 168 -6.75 -11.17 -36.64
C LYS A 168 -5.38 -11.82 -36.55
N VAL A 169 -4.36 -11.11 -36.06
CA VAL A 169 -3.03 -11.70 -35.82
C VAL A 169 -3.10 -12.86 -34.83
N ARG A 170 -3.85 -12.74 -33.73
CA ARG A 170 -4.08 -13.85 -32.79
C ARG A 170 -4.73 -15.05 -33.46
N SER A 171 -5.76 -14.80 -34.26
CA SER A 171 -6.49 -15.87 -34.96
C SER A 171 -5.59 -16.61 -35.95
N GLU A 172 -4.74 -15.90 -36.70
CA GLU A 172 -3.75 -16.49 -37.60
C GLU A 172 -2.61 -17.19 -36.85
N MET A 173 -2.15 -16.63 -35.72
CA MET A 173 -1.17 -17.26 -34.83
C MET A 173 -1.67 -18.62 -34.34
N TRP A 174 -2.93 -18.71 -33.91
CA TRP A 174 -3.55 -19.98 -33.53
C TRP A 174 -3.68 -20.96 -34.70
N ARG A 175 -4.08 -20.49 -35.89
CA ARG A 175 -4.16 -21.33 -37.10
C ARG A 175 -2.80 -21.94 -37.42
N LEU A 176 -1.74 -21.13 -37.40
CA LEU A 176 -0.37 -21.57 -37.67
C LEU A 176 0.13 -22.53 -36.60
N ALA A 177 -0.10 -22.23 -35.31
CA ALA A 177 0.26 -23.12 -34.21
C ALA A 177 -0.42 -24.49 -34.33
N ASN A 178 -1.73 -24.52 -34.61
CA ASN A 178 -2.46 -25.76 -34.80
C ASN A 178 -1.95 -26.59 -35.99
N SER A 179 -1.42 -25.93 -37.03
CA SER A 179 -0.89 -26.60 -38.21
C SER A 179 0.55 -27.10 -38.04
N LEU A 180 1.38 -26.34 -37.33
CA LEU A 180 2.82 -26.59 -37.23
C LEU A 180 3.21 -27.33 -35.95
N GLU A 181 2.49 -27.10 -34.86
CA GLU A 181 2.73 -27.71 -33.55
C GLU A 181 1.38 -27.95 -32.82
N PRO A 182 0.62 -28.98 -33.23
CA PRO A 182 -0.68 -29.28 -32.63
C PRO A 182 -0.60 -29.42 -31.10
N GLY A 183 -1.50 -28.73 -30.39
CA GLY A 183 -1.54 -28.72 -28.92
C GLY A 183 -0.77 -27.59 -28.25
N TYR A 184 0.01 -26.79 -28.99
CA TYR A 184 0.71 -25.64 -28.44
C TYR A 184 -0.24 -24.60 -27.83
N ILE A 185 -1.37 -24.33 -28.51
CA ILE A 185 -2.44 -23.46 -28.00
C ILE A 185 -3.41 -24.29 -27.18
N PRO A 186 -3.57 -24.02 -25.87
CA PRO A 186 -4.52 -24.75 -25.02
C PRO A 186 -5.96 -24.58 -25.53
N ALA A 187 -6.75 -25.65 -25.48
CA ALA A 187 -8.18 -25.58 -25.85
C ALA A 187 -8.94 -24.52 -25.03
N SER A 188 -8.53 -24.28 -23.79
CA SER A 188 -9.10 -23.26 -22.90
C SER A 188 -8.93 -21.81 -23.39
N GLU A 189 -8.06 -21.55 -24.37
CA GLU A 189 -7.85 -20.20 -24.92
C GLU A 189 -8.71 -19.89 -26.13
N LYS A 190 -9.42 -20.88 -26.69
CA LYS A 190 -10.25 -20.63 -27.86
C LYS A 190 -11.33 -19.61 -27.49
N LYS A 191 -11.73 -18.77 -28.46
CA LYS A 191 -12.73 -17.70 -28.28
C LYS A 191 -13.99 -18.18 -27.56
N GLU A 192 -14.31 -19.46 -27.70
CA GLU A 192 -15.44 -20.15 -27.08
C GLU A 192 -15.41 -20.17 -25.54
N CYS A 193 -14.28 -19.84 -24.90
CA CYS A 193 -14.07 -19.99 -23.46
C CYS A 193 -13.81 -18.66 -22.72
N LEU A 194 -14.03 -17.51 -23.36
CA LEU A 194 -13.76 -16.20 -22.73
C LEU A 194 -14.92 -15.76 -21.82
N PRO A 195 -14.73 -15.69 -20.49
CA PRO A 195 -15.80 -15.31 -19.57
C PRO A 195 -16.16 -13.84 -19.73
N THR A 196 -17.46 -13.56 -19.76
CA THR A 196 -18.01 -12.20 -19.83
C THR A 196 -19.17 -12.10 -18.85
N VAL A 197 -19.05 -11.23 -17.86
CA VAL A 197 -20.08 -11.02 -16.82
C VAL A 197 -20.84 -9.72 -17.04
N TYR A 198 -20.18 -8.71 -17.59
CA TYR A 198 -20.73 -7.38 -17.81
C TYR A 198 -20.85 -7.05 -19.29
N LYS A 199 -21.84 -6.20 -19.59
CA LYS A 199 -21.91 -5.41 -20.81
C LYS A 199 -21.80 -3.93 -20.43
N CYS A 200 -21.32 -3.11 -21.35
CA CYS A 200 -21.10 -1.69 -21.09
C CYS A 200 -21.53 -0.83 -22.27
N ILE A 201 -22.28 0.24 -21.97
CA ILE A 201 -22.34 1.40 -22.85
C ILE A 201 -21.25 2.35 -22.39
N PHE A 202 -20.27 2.62 -23.25
CA PHE A 202 -19.38 3.76 -23.06
C PHE A 202 -19.78 4.88 -24.01
N GLY A 203 -19.69 6.12 -23.56
CA GLY A 203 -20.03 7.29 -24.35
C GLY A 203 -19.30 8.55 -23.94
N ILE A 204 -19.43 9.56 -24.79
CA ILE A 204 -18.86 10.89 -24.62
C ILE A 204 -19.99 11.88 -24.85
N SER A 205 -20.18 12.81 -23.92
CA SER A 205 -21.15 13.91 -24.02
C SER A 205 -20.48 15.26 -23.86
N ILE A 206 -21.14 16.33 -24.32
CA ILE A 206 -20.71 17.72 -24.06
C ILE A 206 -21.68 18.34 -23.07
N ILE A 207 -21.20 18.69 -21.87
CA ILE A 207 -22.01 19.28 -20.80
C ILE A 207 -21.28 20.52 -20.29
N LYS A 208 -21.79 21.71 -20.64
CA LYS A 208 -21.11 23.00 -20.38
C LYS A 208 -20.90 23.32 -18.89
N ASP A 209 -21.83 22.89 -18.04
CA ASP A 209 -21.82 23.22 -16.60
C ASP A 209 -21.42 21.99 -15.75
N TRP A 210 -20.66 21.05 -16.33
CA TRP A 210 -20.10 19.94 -15.57
C TRP A 210 -18.83 20.39 -14.83
N GLU A 211 -18.66 19.97 -13.58
CA GLU A 211 -17.48 20.35 -12.79
C GLU A 211 -16.22 19.66 -13.34
N ASP A 212 -15.21 20.47 -13.66
CA ASP A 212 -13.91 20.00 -14.17
C ASP A 212 -13.12 19.17 -13.15
N GLY A 213 -12.25 18.31 -13.66
CA GLY A 213 -11.37 17.50 -12.83
C GLY A 213 -12.14 16.57 -11.87
N THR A 214 -13.33 16.10 -12.26
CA THR A 214 -14.15 15.21 -11.43
C THR A 214 -14.16 13.78 -11.97
N VAL A 215 -14.09 12.81 -11.06
CA VAL A 215 -14.41 11.40 -11.32
C VAL A 215 -15.47 10.99 -10.32
N GLN A 216 -16.53 10.34 -10.79
CA GLN A 216 -17.56 9.81 -9.92
C GLN A 216 -17.96 8.39 -10.29
N THR A 217 -18.28 7.61 -9.27
CA THR A 217 -18.86 6.29 -9.41
C THR A 217 -20.22 6.25 -8.72
N ASN A 218 -21.27 5.90 -9.46
CA ASN A 218 -22.61 5.73 -8.91
C ASN A 218 -22.83 4.25 -8.62
N LEU A 219 -23.00 3.93 -7.34
CA LEU A 219 -23.14 2.58 -6.84
C LEU A 219 -24.62 2.14 -6.91
N ASN A 220 -24.91 1.10 -7.69
CA ASN A 220 -26.25 0.55 -7.83
C ASN A 220 -26.23 -0.98 -7.69
N LYS A 221 -27.40 -1.60 -7.56
CA LYS A 221 -27.51 -3.07 -7.49
C LYS A 221 -27.48 -3.66 -8.89
N HIS A 222 -26.46 -4.47 -9.18
CA HIS A 222 -26.20 -5.17 -10.45
C HIS A 222 -25.82 -4.28 -11.64
N PHE A 223 -25.61 -2.98 -11.42
CA PHE A 223 -25.08 -2.07 -12.42
C PHE A 223 -24.36 -0.90 -11.74
N SER A 224 -23.58 -0.14 -12.49
CA SER A 224 -22.88 1.05 -11.98
C SER A 224 -22.67 2.07 -13.09
N TYR A 225 -22.47 3.33 -12.69
CA TYR A 225 -21.95 4.35 -13.59
C TYR A 225 -20.55 4.76 -13.18
N LEU A 226 -19.68 4.98 -14.17
CA LEU A 226 -18.44 5.75 -14.02
C LEU A 226 -18.57 6.98 -14.89
N VAL A 227 -18.43 8.18 -14.32
CA VAL A 227 -18.53 9.45 -15.04
C VAL A 227 -17.30 10.31 -14.73
N ILE A 228 -16.66 10.82 -15.77
CA ILE A 228 -15.35 11.47 -15.69
C ILE A 228 -15.40 12.76 -16.50
N ALA A 229 -15.01 13.88 -15.90
CA ALA A 229 -14.78 15.14 -16.59
C ALA A 229 -13.54 15.04 -17.48
N GLY A 230 -13.66 15.52 -18.70
CA GLY A 230 -12.60 15.63 -19.69
C GLY A 230 -12.47 17.05 -20.22
N PRO A 231 -11.41 17.34 -20.99
CA PRO A 231 -11.16 18.66 -21.54
C PRO A 231 -12.27 19.12 -22.49
N SER A 232 -12.43 20.44 -22.64
CA SER A 232 -13.40 21.05 -23.56
C SER A 232 -14.86 20.61 -23.31
N ASP A 233 -15.33 20.74 -22.07
CA ASP A 233 -16.70 20.40 -21.62
C ASP A 233 -17.10 18.94 -21.84
N ARG A 234 -16.13 18.04 -22.03
CA ARG A 234 -16.40 16.63 -22.29
C ARG A 234 -16.72 15.92 -20.99
N VAL A 235 -17.72 15.04 -21.07
CA VAL A 235 -18.05 14.11 -20.00
C VAL A 235 -18.00 12.70 -20.57
N TYR A 236 -17.04 11.93 -20.08
CA TYR A 236 -16.91 10.51 -20.39
C TYR A 236 -17.76 9.71 -19.42
N TRP A 237 -18.52 8.76 -19.94
CA TRP A 237 -19.40 7.97 -19.08
C TRP A 237 -19.48 6.52 -19.53
N PHE A 238 -19.67 5.66 -18.54
CA PHE A 238 -19.78 4.23 -18.69
C PHE A 238 -20.97 3.75 -17.87
N LEU A 239 -21.91 3.05 -18.51
CA LEU A 239 -22.98 2.30 -17.86
C LEU A 239 -22.60 0.82 -17.92
N PHE A 240 -22.21 0.25 -16.78
CA PHE A 240 -21.89 -1.16 -16.65
C PHE A 240 -23.10 -1.92 -16.12
N VAL A 241 -23.50 -3.00 -16.79
CA VAL A 241 -24.66 -3.80 -16.40
C VAL A 241 -24.26 -5.27 -16.31
N ASN A 242 -24.51 -5.88 -15.15
CA ASN A 242 -24.33 -7.32 -14.98
C ASN A 242 -25.37 -8.08 -15.81
N MET A 243 -24.94 -9.10 -16.54
CA MET A 243 -25.81 -9.92 -17.38
C MET A 243 -26.55 -11.03 -16.61
N GLY A 244 -26.29 -11.17 -15.30
CA GLY A 244 -26.94 -12.12 -14.39
C GLY A 244 -26.24 -13.49 -14.32
N TYR A 245 -25.49 -13.87 -15.36
CA TYR A 245 -24.65 -15.06 -15.39
C TYR A 245 -23.43 -14.85 -16.31
N THR A 246 -22.42 -15.71 -16.19
CA THR A 246 -21.23 -15.64 -17.03
C THR A 246 -21.52 -16.23 -18.42
N HIS A 247 -21.42 -15.38 -19.45
CA HIS A 247 -21.47 -15.79 -20.85
C HIS A 247 -20.08 -16.18 -21.35
N TYR A 248 -20.04 -17.04 -22.38
CA TYR A 248 -18.80 -17.45 -23.03
C TYR A 248 -18.89 -17.30 -24.55
N GLY A 249 -17.82 -16.76 -25.15
CA GLY A 249 -17.54 -16.83 -26.59
C GLY A 249 -18.73 -16.67 -27.55
N PRO A 250 -19.31 -17.77 -28.09
CA PRO A 250 -20.34 -17.71 -29.14
C PRO A 250 -21.69 -17.21 -28.64
N GLU A 251 -21.89 -17.23 -27.32
CA GLU A 251 -23.09 -16.69 -26.66
C GLU A 251 -23.04 -15.17 -26.54
N LEU A 252 -21.90 -14.54 -26.85
CA LEU A 252 -21.75 -13.10 -26.76
C LEU A 252 -22.53 -12.41 -27.88
N PRO A 253 -23.51 -11.56 -27.55
CA PRO A 253 -24.28 -10.86 -28.55
C PRO A 253 -23.42 -9.81 -29.26
N ASN A 254 -23.59 -9.72 -30.58
CA ASN A 254 -23.17 -8.54 -31.33
C ASN A 254 -24.26 -7.48 -31.14
N TYR A 255 -24.06 -6.56 -30.21
CA TYR A 255 -25.06 -5.54 -29.92
C TYR A 255 -25.27 -4.58 -31.09
N THR A 256 -26.53 -4.36 -31.41
CA THR A 256 -26.98 -3.39 -32.40
C THR A 256 -27.29 -2.04 -31.73
N LYS A 257 -27.55 -1.01 -32.55
CA LYS A 257 -28.04 0.27 -32.02
C LYS A 257 -29.45 0.18 -31.42
N GLU A 258 -30.25 -0.81 -31.81
CA GLU A 258 -31.55 -1.08 -31.19
C GLU A 258 -31.38 -1.65 -29.78
N ASP A 259 -30.41 -2.56 -29.59
CA ASP A 259 -30.07 -3.11 -28.26
C ASP A 259 -29.57 -2.01 -27.32
N GLU A 260 -28.73 -1.11 -27.83
CA GLU A 260 -28.27 0.06 -27.09
C GLU A 260 -29.45 0.96 -26.69
N ALA A 261 -30.35 1.28 -27.62
CA ALA A 261 -31.51 2.12 -27.33
C ALA A 261 -32.47 1.48 -26.31
N LYS A 262 -32.62 0.15 -26.34
CA LYS A 262 -33.41 -0.60 -25.35
C LYS A 262 -32.79 -0.45 -23.95
N LEU A 263 -31.50 -0.69 -23.82
CA LEU A 263 -30.80 -0.57 -22.53
C LEU A 263 -30.84 0.87 -22.00
N VAL A 264 -30.70 1.86 -22.87
CA VAL A 264 -30.85 3.28 -22.50
C VAL A 264 -32.24 3.55 -21.94
N LYS A 265 -33.29 3.01 -22.57
CA LYS A 265 -34.67 3.19 -22.09
C LYS A 265 -34.90 2.56 -20.72
N GLU A 266 -34.27 1.40 -20.44
CA GLU A 266 -34.32 0.73 -19.14
C GLU A 266 -33.71 1.58 -18.01
N HIS A 267 -32.65 2.33 -18.33
CA HIS A 267 -31.85 3.10 -17.37
C HIS A 267 -32.06 4.62 -17.43
N GLN A 268 -32.98 5.12 -18.25
CA GLN A 268 -33.10 6.55 -18.57
C GLN A 268 -33.38 7.44 -17.34
N GLU A 269 -34.10 6.91 -16.33
CA GLU A 269 -34.48 7.65 -15.12
C GLU A 269 -33.43 7.55 -14.00
N ASP A 270 -32.35 6.80 -14.22
CA ASP A 270 -31.28 6.65 -13.23
C ASP A 270 -30.65 8.01 -12.93
N LYS A 271 -30.43 8.28 -11.64
CA LYS A 271 -29.83 9.53 -11.18
C LYS A 271 -28.31 9.45 -11.27
N ILE A 272 -27.74 10.33 -12.10
CA ILE A 272 -26.29 10.55 -12.18
C ILE A 272 -25.87 11.52 -11.06
N ILE A 273 -26.62 12.60 -10.90
CA ILE A 273 -26.63 13.48 -9.71
C ILE A 273 -28.10 13.81 -9.39
N GLU A 274 -28.37 14.42 -8.23
CA GLU A 274 -29.74 14.65 -7.71
C GLU A 274 -30.73 15.20 -8.76
N ASN A 275 -30.28 16.18 -9.56
CA ASN A 275 -31.08 16.88 -10.56
C ASN A 275 -30.66 16.60 -12.02
N PHE A 276 -29.98 15.49 -12.30
CA PHE A 276 -29.54 15.14 -13.66
C PHE A 276 -29.54 13.61 -13.85
N THR A 277 -30.21 13.13 -14.89
CA THR A 277 -30.40 11.69 -15.13
C THR A 277 -29.50 11.16 -16.23
N PHE A 278 -29.48 9.83 -16.39
CA PHE A 278 -28.80 9.21 -17.52
C PHE A 278 -29.41 9.61 -18.87
N LYS A 279 -30.72 9.87 -18.93
CA LYS A 279 -31.38 10.42 -20.13
C LYS A 279 -30.76 11.74 -20.56
N ASP A 280 -30.52 12.66 -19.62
CA ASP A 280 -29.93 13.96 -19.89
C ASP A 280 -28.49 13.79 -20.41
N LEU A 281 -27.72 12.93 -19.76
CA LEU A 281 -26.34 12.58 -20.16
C LEU A 281 -26.30 12.00 -21.58
N TYR A 282 -27.19 11.06 -21.88
CA TYR A 282 -27.25 10.36 -23.18
C TYR A 282 -27.80 11.25 -24.30
N ALA A 283 -28.67 12.21 -23.99
CA ALA A 283 -29.19 13.17 -24.97
C ALA A 283 -28.09 14.10 -25.50
N ALA A 284 -27.12 14.45 -24.66
CA ALA A 284 -25.98 15.32 -24.99
C ALA A 284 -24.77 14.59 -25.62
N LYS A 285 -24.92 13.31 -25.98
CA LYS A 285 -23.79 12.49 -26.48
C LYS A 285 -23.30 12.94 -27.86
N ILE A 286 -21.98 12.87 -28.04
CA ILE A 286 -21.29 12.88 -29.34
C ILE A 286 -21.19 11.45 -29.88
N SER A 287 -20.87 10.49 -29.01
CA SER A 287 -20.67 9.10 -29.38
C SER A 287 -21.07 8.16 -28.24
N SER A 288 -21.50 6.96 -28.61
CA SER A 288 -21.78 5.86 -27.69
C SER A 288 -21.65 4.52 -28.40
N VAL A 289 -21.25 3.48 -27.68
CA VAL A 289 -21.22 2.10 -28.17
C VAL A 289 -21.55 1.15 -27.02
N LEU A 290 -22.48 0.24 -27.27
CA LEU A 290 -22.74 -0.93 -26.41
C LEU A 290 -21.83 -2.10 -26.82
N THR A 291 -21.12 -2.69 -25.86
CA THR A 291 -20.26 -3.86 -26.08
C THR A 291 -20.34 -4.86 -24.92
N PRO A 292 -20.16 -6.17 -25.16
CA PRO A 292 -19.78 -7.08 -24.09
C PRO A 292 -18.36 -6.76 -23.58
N LEU A 293 -18.08 -7.07 -22.31
CA LEU A 293 -16.77 -6.89 -21.68
C LEU A 293 -16.17 -8.24 -21.28
N PRO A 294 -15.55 -8.97 -22.22
CA PRO A 294 -14.82 -10.19 -21.88
C PRO A 294 -13.54 -9.82 -21.14
N GLU A 295 -13.22 -10.59 -20.11
CA GLU A 295 -12.02 -10.42 -19.30
C GLU A 295 -11.12 -11.64 -19.47
N TYR A 296 -9.86 -11.42 -19.81
CA TYR A 296 -8.95 -12.54 -20.02
C TYR A 296 -7.48 -12.14 -19.94
N VAL A 297 -6.67 -13.13 -19.56
CA VAL A 297 -5.23 -13.17 -19.85
C VAL A 297 -4.99 -14.49 -20.55
N PHE A 298 -4.61 -14.44 -21.83
CA PHE A 298 -4.33 -15.66 -22.58
C PHE A 298 -3.06 -16.34 -22.02
N LYS A 299 -2.97 -17.68 -22.03
CA LYS A 299 -1.77 -18.40 -21.57
C LYS A 299 -0.67 -18.44 -22.63
N LYS A 300 -0.98 -18.21 -23.91
CA LYS A 300 -0.03 -18.12 -25.02
C LYS A 300 -0.17 -16.76 -25.71
N TRP A 301 0.87 -15.94 -25.59
CA TRP A 301 0.92 -14.62 -26.22
C TRP A 301 1.67 -14.64 -27.54
N HIS A 302 2.45 -15.67 -27.78
CA HIS A 302 3.34 -15.78 -28.93
C HIS A 302 3.36 -17.20 -29.49
N PHE A 303 3.75 -17.30 -30.76
CA PHE A 303 4.09 -18.55 -31.43
C PHE A 303 5.04 -18.23 -32.58
N ASN A 304 6.15 -18.98 -32.67
CA ASN A 304 7.20 -18.73 -33.67
C ASN A 304 7.62 -17.23 -33.65
N ARG A 305 7.60 -16.54 -34.80
CA ARG A 305 7.95 -15.11 -34.96
C ARG A 305 6.77 -14.14 -34.74
N ILE A 306 5.68 -14.59 -34.12
CA ILE A 306 4.46 -13.80 -33.89
C ILE A 306 4.25 -13.62 -32.40
N MET A 307 3.99 -12.39 -31.95
CA MET A 307 3.56 -12.07 -30.59
C MET A 307 2.33 -11.16 -30.61
N THR A 308 1.47 -11.24 -29.60
CA THR A 308 0.30 -10.35 -29.41
C THR A 308 0.47 -9.54 -28.12
N ILE A 309 0.02 -8.28 -28.12
CA ILE A 309 0.15 -7.36 -26.99
C ILE A 309 -1.12 -6.51 -26.79
N GLY A 310 -1.30 -5.94 -25.59
CA GLY A 310 -2.50 -5.17 -25.21
C GLY A 310 -3.76 -6.03 -25.23
N ASP A 311 -4.90 -5.47 -25.61
CA ASP A 311 -6.20 -6.17 -25.72
C ASP A 311 -6.15 -7.44 -26.59
N ALA A 312 -5.18 -7.55 -27.51
CA ALA A 312 -4.95 -8.75 -28.30
C ALA A 312 -4.36 -9.91 -27.47
N ALA A 313 -3.86 -9.69 -26.25
CA ALA A 313 -3.27 -10.70 -25.37
C ALA A 313 -3.92 -10.74 -23.98
N HIS A 314 -4.39 -9.60 -23.49
CA HIS A 314 -5.04 -9.47 -22.19
C HIS A 314 -6.05 -8.34 -22.20
N LYS A 315 -7.24 -8.60 -21.66
CA LYS A 315 -8.34 -7.63 -21.60
C LYS A 315 -8.84 -7.48 -20.18
N LEU A 316 -8.93 -6.23 -19.75
CA LEU A 316 -9.35 -5.81 -18.42
C LEU A 316 -10.71 -5.10 -18.51
N GLU A 317 -11.50 -5.20 -17.45
CA GLU A 317 -12.63 -4.31 -17.18
C GLU A 317 -12.15 -2.85 -17.14
N PRO A 318 -12.81 -1.89 -17.83
CA PRO A 318 -12.28 -0.55 -17.99
C PRO A 318 -12.42 0.34 -16.74
N ILE A 319 -13.19 -0.07 -15.72
CA ILE A 319 -13.45 0.75 -14.51
C ILE A 319 -12.16 1.25 -13.82
N ALA A 320 -11.11 0.42 -13.78
CA ALA A 320 -9.84 0.78 -13.14
C ALA A 320 -8.88 1.59 -14.04
N GLY A 321 -9.22 1.82 -15.32
CA GLY A 321 -8.39 2.56 -16.27
C GLY A 321 -7.07 1.89 -16.68
N GLN A 322 -6.86 0.61 -16.37
CA GLN A 322 -5.54 -0.05 -16.52
C GLN A 322 -5.28 -0.68 -17.90
N GLY A 323 -6.26 -0.83 -18.78
CA GLY A 323 -6.08 -1.50 -20.08
C GLY A 323 -5.00 -0.87 -20.96
N GLY A 324 -5.08 0.45 -21.20
CA GLY A 324 -4.09 1.18 -21.99
C GLY A 324 -2.71 1.22 -21.33
N ASN A 325 -2.66 1.46 -20.02
CA ASN A 325 -1.42 1.48 -19.24
C ASN A 325 -0.71 0.11 -19.26
N SER A 326 -1.46 -0.98 -19.13
CA SER A 326 -0.94 -2.34 -19.26
C SER A 326 -0.38 -2.63 -20.65
N ALA A 327 -1.00 -2.09 -21.70
CA ALA A 327 -0.49 -2.21 -23.07
C ALA A 327 0.84 -1.46 -23.28
N ILE A 328 0.97 -0.26 -22.70
CA ILE A 328 2.22 0.53 -22.68
C ILE A 328 3.32 -0.26 -21.96
N GLU A 329 3.02 -0.82 -20.78
CA GLU A 329 3.95 -1.66 -20.03
C GLU A 329 4.39 -2.91 -20.82
N THR A 330 3.47 -3.59 -21.52
CA THR A 330 3.82 -4.75 -22.36
C THR A 330 4.74 -4.36 -23.52
N ALA A 331 4.49 -3.21 -24.17
CA ALA A 331 5.35 -2.71 -25.23
C ALA A 331 6.77 -2.40 -24.71
N ALA A 332 6.88 -1.77 -23.54
CA ALA A 332 8.18 -1.48 -22.92
C ALA A 332 9.00 -2.73 -22.61
N VAL A 333 8.38 -3.75 -21.99
CA VAL A 333 9.08 -5.01 -21.67
C VAL A 333 9.53 -5.75 -22.95
N LEU A 334 8.70 -5.75 -23.99
CA LEU A 334 9.06 -6.33 -25.28
C LEU A 334 10.31 -5.65 -25.86
N VAL A 335 10.35 -4.31 -25.82
CA VAL A 335 11.50 -3.54 -26.31
C VAL A 335 12.75 -3.77 -25.47
N ASN A 336 12.64 -3.90 -24.14
CA ASN A 336 13.78 -4.25 -23.28
C ASN A 336 14.40 -5.59 -23.72
N ASN A 337 13.59 -6.64 -23.78
CA ASN A 337 14.06 -7.99 -24.10
C ASN A 337 14.57 -8.08 -25.55
N LEU A 338 13.92 -7.40 -26.50
CA LEU A 338 14.36 -7.37 -27.90
C LEU A 338 15.68 -6.63 -28.06
N THR A 339 15.84 -5.49 -27.39
CA THR A 339 17.08 -4.69 -27.43
C THR A 339 18.26 -5.46 -26.86
N GLU A 340 18.05 -6.18 -25.74
CA GLU A 340 19.04 -7.08 -25.13
C GLU A 340 19.48 -8.15 -26.13
N ALA A 341 18.53 -8.87 -26.73
CA ALA A 341 18.81 -9.96 -27.67
C ALA A 341 19.55 -9.48 -28.93
N LEU A 342 19.17 -8.33 -29.50
CA LEU A 342 19.83 -7.77 -30.69
C LEU A 342 21.24 -7.24 -30.40
N LYS A 343 21.49 -6.75 -29.18
CA LYS A 343 22.84 -6.36 -28.75
C LYS A 343 23.75 -7.57 -28.60
N GLN A 344 23.23 -8.67 -28.06
CA GLN A 344 23.97 -9.92 -27.90
C GLN A 344 24.21 -10.66 -29.23
N ASN A 345 23.37 -10.41 -30.25
CA ASN A 345 23.40 -11.11 -31.53
C ASN A 345 23.46 -10.13 -32.72
N PRO A 346 24.60 -9.46 -32.95
CA PRO A 346 24.72 -8.44 -34.00
C PRO A 346 24.55 -8.98 -35.42
N SER A 347 24.84 -10.26 -35.65
CA SER A 347 24.70 -10.93 -36.95
C SER A 347 23.25 -11.33 -37.30
N GLY A 348 22.29 -11.00 -36.44
CA GLY A 348 20.89 -11.39 -36.56
C GLY A 348 20.46 -12.39 -35.49
N VAL A 349 19.15 -12.52 -35.30
CA VAL A 349 18.55 -13.39 -34.27
C VAL A 349 17.85 -14.58 -34.88
N THR A 350 18.08 -15.76 -34.30
CA THR A 350 17.42 -16.99 -34.73
C THR A 350 15.97 -17.03 -34.27
N THR A 351 15.18 -17.95 -34.83
CA THR A 351 13.78 -18.16 -34.42
C THR A 351 13.69 -18.59 -32.94
N GLU A 352 14.65 -19.37 -32.45
CA GLU A 352 14.74 -19.78 -31.04
C GLU A 352 15.04 -18.59 -30.12
N GLN A 353 15.96 -17.70 -30.53
CA GLN A 353 16.25 -16.49 -29.76
C GLN A 353 15.05 -15.54 -29.70
N ILE A 354 14.29 -15.42 -30.80
CA ILE A 354 13.03 -14.67 -30.81
C ILE A 354 11.99 -15.31 -29.89
N HIS A 355 11.87 -16.64 -29.90
CA HIS A 355 11.01 -17.35 -28.97
C HIS A 355 11.35 -17.01 -27.52
N ASN A 356 12.64 -16.98 -27.18
CA ASN A 356 13.10 -16.60 -25.84
C ASN A 356 12.77 -15.14 -25.50
N VAL A 357 12.93 -14.20 -26.44
CA VAL A 357 12.50 -12.79 -26.25
C VAL A 357 11.02 -12.71 -25.90
N PHE A 358 10.16 -13.42 -26.63
CA PHE A 358 8.72 -13.42 -26.37
C PHE A 358 8.35 -14.13 -25.07
N LEU A 359 9.00 -15.25 -24.78
CA LEU A 359 8.80 -16.00 -23.55
C LEU A 359 9.16 -15.17 -22.32
N GLU A 360 10.32 -14.51 -22.32
CA GLU A 360 10.72 -13.62 -21.22
C GLU A 360 9.83 -12.38 -21.11
N THR A 361 9.28 -11.90 -22.22
CA THR A 361 8.29 -10.82 -22.20
C THR A 361 7.00 -11.27 -21.52
N GLN A 362 6.48 -12.45 -21.88
CA GLN A 362 5.29 -13.00 -21.25
C GLN A 362 5.54 -13.32 -19.77
N LYS A 363 6.65 -13.96 -19.41
CA LYS A 363 6.99 -14.30 -18.01
C LYS A 363 7.02 -13.07 -17.08
N LYS A 364 7.51 -11.93 -17.57
CA LYS A 364 7.51 -10.67 -16.80
C LYS A 364 6.12 -10.03 -16.73
N ARG A 365 5.35 -10.08 -17.81
CA ARG A 365 4.06 -9.38 -17.92
C ARG A 365 2.88 -10.17 -17.35
N GLU A 366 2.81 -11.47 -17.53
CA GLU A 366 1.66 -12.28 -17.13
C GLU A 366 1.36 -12.17 -15.62
N PRO A 367 2.33 -12.32 -14.69
CA PRO A 367 2.09 -12.13 -13.26
C PRO A 367 1.70 -10.69 -12.89
N ARG A 368 2.04 -9.72 -13.73
CA ARG A 368 1.69 -8.31 -13.55
C ARG A 368 0.29 -7.97 -14.05
N VAL A 369 -0.18 -8.63 -15.11
CA VAL A 369 -1.50 -8.38 -15.70
C VAL A 369 -2.62 -9.07 -14.92
N TRP A 370 -2.39 -10.28 -14.39
CA TRP A 370 -3.42 -11.03 -13.64
C TRP A 370 -4.03 -10.23 -12.47
N PRO A 371 -3.23 -9.61 -11.58
CA PRO A 371 -3.78 -8.76 -10.52
C PRO A 371 -4.58 -7.58 -11.04
N LEU A 372 -4.17 -6.95 -12.16
CA LEU A 372 -4.88 -5.82 -12.75
C LEU A 372 -6.27 -6.24 -13.25
N VAL A 373 -6.38 -7.38 -13.94
CA VAL A 373 -7.69 -7.95 -14.37
C VAL A 373 -8.56 -8.23 -13.14
N HIS A 374 -8.03 -8.98 -12.16
CA HIS A 374 -8.80 -9.39 -10.98
C HIS A 374 -9.26 -8.19 -10.13
N ASN A 375 -8.40 -7.19 -9.96
CA ASN A 375 -8.73 -5.98 -9.21
C ASN A 375 -9.79 -5.15 -9.93
N SER A 376 -9.71 -5.01 -11.26
CA SER A 376 -10.72 -4.30 -12.04
C SER A 376 -12.09 -5.00 -11.94
N HIS A 377 -12.11 -6.34 -12.00
CA HIS A 377 -13.32 -7.13 -11.79
C HIS A 377 -13.92 -6.95 -10.39
N LYS A 378 -13.08 -6.98 -9.34
CA LYS A 378 -13.51 -6.72 -7.95
C LYS A 378 -14.08 -5.32 -7.77
N GLU A 379 -13.44 -4.32 -8.36
CA GLU A 379 -13.89 -2.93 -8.32
C GLU A 379 -15.25 -2.79 -8.99
N GLN A 380 -15.45 -3.41 -10.15
CA GLN A 380 -16.74 -3.42 -10.83
C GLN A 380 -17.83 -4.13 -10.01
N ARG A 381 -17.53 -5.29 -9.40
CA ARG A 381 -18.47 -5.98 -8.51
C ARG A 381 -18.83 -5.18 -7.27
N PHE A 382 -17.87 -4.42 -6.72
CA PHE A 382 -18.12 -3.50 -5.62
C PHE A 382 -19.02 -2.35 -6.08
N ALA A 383 -18.72 -1.76 -7.23
CA ALA A 383 -19.52 -0.67 -7.81
C ALA A 383 -20.96 -1.09 -8.10
N ALA A 384 -21.16 -2.32 -8.58
CA ALA A 384 -22.45 -2.93 -8.84
C ALA A 384 -23.11 -3.58 -7.62
N MET A 385 -22.56 -3.39 -6.40
CA MET A 385 -23.12 -3.91 -5.14
C MET A 385 -23.56 -5.39 -5.22
N GLU A 386 -22.75 -6.24 -5.84
CA GLU A 386 -23.13 -7.62 -6.22
C GLU A 386 -23.45 -8.57 -5.06
N SER A 387 -23.24 -8.14 -3.82
CA SER A 387 -23.67 -8.89 -2.65
C SER A 387 -24.10 -7.95 -1.52
N PRO A 388 -24.92 -8.42 -0.56
CA PRO A 388 -25.31 -7.62 0.60
C PRO A 388 -24.11 -7.10 1.41
N LEU A 389 -23.00 -7.84 1.44
CA LEU A 389 -21.78 -7.41 2.12
C LEU A 389 -21.12 -6.23 1.39
N LEU A 390 -21.09 -6.24 0.05
CA LEU A 390 -20.56 -5.13 -0.75
C LEU A 390 -21.48 -3.90 -0.67
N GLU A 391 -22.80 -4.10 -0.67
CA GLU A 391 -23.79 -3.04 -0.41
C GLU A 391 -23.54 -2.39 0.96
N PHE A 392 -23.39 -3.20 2.01
CA PHE A 392 -23.08 -2.71 3.36
C PHE A 392 -21.76 -1.94 3.39
N ALA A 393 -20.70 -2.51 2.79
CA ALA A 393 -19.39 -1.87 2.75
C ALA A 393 -19.45 -0.52 2.02
N GLY A 394 -20.06 -0.45 0.83
CA GLY A 394 -20.15 0.78 0.05
C GLY A 394 -20.98 1.88 0.71
N ARG A 395 -21.98 1.51 1.52
CA ARG A 395 -22.84 2.49 2.21
C ARG A 395 -22.32 2.96 3.56
N TYR A 396 -21.67 2.09 4.32
CA TYR A 396 -21.38 2.36 5.74
C TYR A 396 -19.90 2.28 6.11
N LEU A 397 -19.11 1.47 5.41
CA LEU A 397 -17.68 1.35 5.70
C LEU A 397 -16.87 2.34 4.86
N VAL A 398 -17.05 2.29 3.54
CA VAL A 398 -16.26 3.06 2.60
C VAL A 398 -16.40 4.56 2.81
N PRO A 399 -17.53 5.18 3.16
CA PRO A 399 -17.54 6.62 3.47
C PRO A 399 -16.58 7.05 4.58
N ASN A 400 -16.35 6.18 5.56
CA ASN A 400 -15.59 6.47 6.78
C ASN A 400 -14.10 6.10 6.71
N LEU A 401 -13.64 5.49 5.62
CA LEU A 401 -12.21 5.21 5.45
C LEU A 401 -11.41 6.50 5.25
N SER A 402 -10.13 6.48 5.61
CA SER A 402 -9.18 7.55 5.31
C SER A 402 -8.94 7.68 3.80
N ILE A 403 -8.37 8.80 3.37
CA ILE A 403 -8.02 8.99 1.95
C ILE A 403 -6.94 7.99 1.50
N ASP A 404 -5.98 7.65 2.36
CA ASP A 404 -4.92 6.69 2.04
C ASP A 404 -5.47 5.27 1.83
N GLU A 405 -6.51 4.89 2.57
CA GLU A 405 -7.23 3.63 2.35
C GLU A 405 -7.99 3.64 1.02
N LYS A 406 -8.64 4.75 0.67
CA LYS A 406 -9.46 4.84 -0.56
C LYS A 406 -8.60 4.99 -1.82
N GLU A 407 -7.46 5.67 -1.75
CA GLU A 407 -6.45 5.71 -2.83
C GLU A 407 -5.58 4.45 -2.88
N GLY A 408 -5.70 3.58 -1.87
CA GLY A 408 -4.88 2.39 -1.73
C GLY A 408 -4.93 1.48 -2.97
N PRO A 409 -6.12 1.08 -3.48
CA PRO A 409 -6.23 0.25 -4.67
C PRO A 409 -5.56 0.83 -5.92
N TRP A 410 -5.61 2.16 -6.10
CA TRP A 410 -4.92 2.84 -7.20
C TRP A 410 -3.40 2.68 -7.07
N SER A 411 -2.87 2.93 -5.87
CA SER A 411 -1.44 2.79 -5.61
C SER A 411 -0.96 1.35 -5.80
N THR A 412 -1.71 0.35 -5.34
CA THR A 412 -1.42 -1.08 -5.56
C THR A 412 -1.30 -1.43 -7.05
N ASN A 413 -2.16 -0.84 -7.88
CA ASN A 413 -2.13 -1.06 -9.32
C ASN A 413 -0.99 -0.31 -10.01
N ILE A 414 -0.50 0.80 -9.45
CA ILE A 414 0.55 1.66 -10.03
C ILE A 414 1.97 1.19 -9.67
N GLU A 415 2.25 0.95 -8.38
CA GLU A 415 3.60 0.69 -7.84
C GLU A 415 4.39 -0.41 -8.60
N PRO A 416 3.78 -1.53 -9.07
CA PRO A 416 4.50 -2.58 -9.79
C PRO A 416 4.75 -2.29 -11.28
N GLY A 417 4.42 -1.09 -11.76
CA GLY A 417 4.56 -0.69 -13.16
C GLY A 417 6.01 -0.80 -13.67
N HIS A 418 6.17 -1.35 -14.87
CA HIS A 418 7.49 -1.49 -15.51
C HIS A 418 8.03 -0.16 -16.07
N LYS A 419 9.29 -0.21 -16.48
CA LYS A 419 10.01 0.87 -17.17
C LYS A 419 10.82 0.31 -18.34
N LEU A 420 11.41 1.19 -19.14
CA LEU A 420 12.52 0.83 -20.02
C LEU A 420 13.81 0.65 -19.22
N ASP A 421 14.51 -0.47 -19.40
CA ASP A 421 15.69 -0.82 -18.59
C ASP A 421 16.95 -0.04 -19.01
N PHE A 422 16.97 0.45 -20.24
CA PHE A 422 18.11 1.13 -20.85
C PHE A 422 17.99 2.66 -20.88
N LEU A 423 16.92 3.23 -20.32
CA LEU A 423 16.75 4.68 -20.16
C LEU A 423 16.52 5.01 -18.69
N ASP A 424 17.11 6.11 -18.24
CA ASP A 424 16.81 6.64 -16.92
C ASP A 424 15.37 7.17 -16.86
N VAL A 425 14.73 6.97 -15.71
CA VAL A 425 13.42 7.56 -15.43
C VAL A 425 13.67 9.01 -15.00
N PRO A 426 13.02 10.01 -15.64
CA PRO A 426 13.15 11.39 -15.20
C PRO A 426 12.81 11.55 -13.71
N LYS A 427 13.59 12.37 -13.01
CA LYS A 427 13.39 12.60 -11.58
C LYS A 427 12.14 13.45 -11.35
N ARG A 428 11.08 12.80 -10.86
CA ARG A 428 9.84 13.43 -10.40
C ARG A 428 9.68 13.17 -8.88
N PRO A 429 9.58 14.20 -8.03
CA PRO A 429 9.44 14.01 -6.58
C PRO A 429 8.20 13.16 -6.26
N ARG A 430 8.35 12.18 -5.36
CA ARG A 430 7.26 11.26 -5.00
C ARG A 430 7.49 10.54 -3.67
N ALA A 431 6.41 10.29 -2.93
CA ALA A 431 6.47 9.63 -1.62
C ALA A 431 6.47 8.10 -1.69
N LEU A 432 5.92 7.51 -2.74
CA LEU A 432 5.90 6.07 -2.96
C LEU A 432 6.92 5.71 -4.07
N PRO A 433 7.94 4.89 -3.77
CA PRO A 433 8.81 4.36 -4.82
C PRO A 433 8.06 3.30 -5.64
N PHE A 434 8.41 3.18 -6.92
CA PHE A 434 8.02 2.00 -7.69
C PHE A 434 8.77 0.76 -7.14
N LEU A 435 8.22 -0.44 -7.36
CA LEU A 435 8.79 -1.65 -6.75
C LEU A 435 10.21 -1.97 -7.24
N ASP A 436 10.57 -1.54 -8.46
CA ASP A 436 11.91 -1.68 -9.02
C ASP A 436 12.93 -0.65 -8.49
N GLU A 437 12.47 0.32 -7.69
CA GLU A 437 13.28 1.36 -7.05
C GLU A 437 13.60 1.04 -5.59
N LEU A 438 12.98 -0.01 -5.05
CA LEU A 438 13.25 -0.48 -3.70
C LEU A 438 14.68 -1.02 -3.57
N PRO A 439 15.34 -0.86 -2.41
CA PRO A 439 16.68 -1.40 -2.17
C PRO A 439 16.81 -2.92 -2.41
N SER A 440 15.73 -3.67 -2.34
CA SER A 440 15.68 -5.09 -2.70
C SER A 440 14.30 -5.49 -3.18
N GLN A 441 14.24 -6.57 -3.96
CA GLN A 441 12.96 -7.18 -4.32
C GLN A 441 12.20 -7.63 -3.06
N LYS A 442 10.89 -7.41 -3.09
CA LYS A 442 9.95 -7.90 -2.08
C LYS A 442 10.04 -9.42 -2.00
N LEU A 443 9.91 -9.94 -0.79
CA LEU A 443 9.74 -11.38 -0.58
C LEU A 443 8.24 -11.71 -0.65
N ASP A 444 7.93 -12.88 -1.18
CA ASP A 444 6.56 -13.39 -1.20
C ASP A 444 6.00 -13.43 0.23
N PHE A 445 4.71 -13.13 0.34
CA PHE A 445 4.03 -13.20 1.62
C PHE A 445 3.98 -14.65 2.11
N SER A 446 4.45 -14.87 3.34
CA SER A 446 4.30 -16.13 4.05
C SER A 446 3.67 -15.86 5.41
N LEU A 447 2.68 -16.68 5.78
CA LEU A 447 2.07 -16.61 7.09
C LEU A 447 2.98 -17.18 8.19
N LEU A 448 3.97 -17.99 7.83
CA LEU A 448 4.82 -18.72 8.79
C LEU A 448 5.55 -17.79 9.78
N PRO A 449 6.24 -16.71 9.36
CA PRO A 449 6.89 -15.80 10.31
C PRO A 449 5.90 -15.14 11.28
N LYS A 450 4.69 -14.80 10.81
CA LYS A 450 3.62 -14.29 11.69
C LYS A 450 3.16 -15.35 12.68
N LEU A 451 2.96 -16.60 12.24
CA LEU A 451 2.57 -17.69 13.14
C LEU A 451 3.64 -17.96 14.20
N VAL A 452 4.91 -18.00 13.81
CA VAL A 452 6.03 -18.21 14.74
C VAL A 452 6.08 -17.10 15.78
N VAL A 453 6.09 -15.84 15.34
CA VAL A 453 6.11 -14.67 16.25
C VAL A 453 4.87 -14.65 17.14
N GLY A 454 3.69 -14.89 16.56
CA GLY A 454 2.43 -14.97 17.30
C GLY A 454 2.43 -16.06 18.36
N SER A 455 3.01 -17.23 18.06
CA SER A 455 3.10 -18.35 19.00
C SER A 455 4.04 -18.03 20.17
N VAL A 456 5.17 -17.37 19.90
CA VAL A 456 6.10 -16.92 20.94
C VAL A 456 5.43 -15.87 21.84
N LEU A 457 4.78 -14.85 21.26
CA LEU A 457 4.08 -13.82 22.03
C LEU A 457 2.91 -14.40 22.84
N ALA A 458 2.15 -15.35 22.28
CA ALA A 458 1.09 -16.04 23.00
C ALA A 458 1.64 -16.89 24.16
N GLY A 459 2.80 -17.53 23.99
CA GLY A 459 3.49 -18.24 25.06
C GLY A 459 3.95 -17.31 26.19
N LEU A 460 4.49 -16.14 25.86
CA LEU A 460 4.85 -15.10 26.84
C LEU A 460 3.62 -14.59 27.59
N LEU A 461 2.51 -14.33 26.88
CA LEU A 461 1.25 -13.92 27.48
C LEU A 461 0.69 -14.99 28.44
N TYR A 462 0.73 -16.25 28.02
CA TYR A 462 0.29 -17.36 28.85
C TYR A 462 1.12 -17.46 30.12
N LEU A 463 2.44 -17.35 30.03
CA LEU A 463 3.32 -17.33 31.20
C LEU A 463 3.01 -16.13 32.11
N ALA A 464 2.84 -14.93 31.53
CA ALA A 464 2.49 -13.72 32.26
C ALA A 464 1.22 -13.89 33.11
N GLN A 465 0.19 -14.54 32.56
CA GLN A 465 -1.07 -14.82 33.27
C GLN A 465 -0.90 -15.78 34.46
N GLN A 466 0.17 -16.58 34.49
CA GLN A 466 0.46 -17.48 35.61
C GLN A 466 1.30 -16.84 36.71
N VAL A 467 2.13 -15.85 36.37
CA VAL A 467 3.15 -15.30 37.29
C VAL A 467 2.88 -13.86 37.72
N LEU A 468 2.09 -13.10 36.97
CA LEU A 468 1.73 -11.71 37.28
C LEU A 468 0.37 -11.66 37.98
N ILE A 469 0.30 -12.31 39.14
CA ILE A 469 -0.89 -12.35 39.99
C ILE A 469 -0.55 -11.59 41.28
N ILE A 470 -1.45 -10.71 41.70
CA ILE A 470 -1.40 -10.06 43.02
C ILE A 470 -2.67 -10.49 43.75
N ALA A 471 -2.52 -11.21 44.85
CA ALA A 471 -3.66 -11.63 45.65
C ALA A 471 -4.30 -10.40 46.31
N PRO A 472 -5.62 -10.17 46.19
CA PRO A 472 -6.29 -9.03 46.84
C PRO A 472 -6.07 -9.00 48.36
N GLU A 473 -5.93 -10.18 48.98
CA GLU A 473 -5.66 -10.34 50.42
C GLU A 473 -4.22 -9.98 50.80
N ALA A 474 -3.29 -9.84 49.84
CA ALA A 474 -1.89 -9.53 50.12
C ALA A 474 -1.69 -8.15 50.78
N ALA A 475 -2.61 -7.21 50.54
CA ALA A 475 -2.63 -5.92 51.23
C ALA A 475 -3.41 -5.93 52.57
N SER A 476 -4.13 -7.01 52.88
CA SER A 476 -4.96 -7.10 54.08
C SER A 476 -4.08 -7.19 55.34
N GLY A 477 -4.06 -6.10 56.13
CA GLY A 477 -3.16 -5.99 57.29
C GLY A 477 -1.71 -5.65 56.93
N ALA A 478 -1.44 -5.29 55.67
CA ALA A 478 -0.11 -4.87 55.24
C ALA A 478 0.26 -3.46 55.76
N SER A 479 1.55 -3.19 55.84
CA SER A 479 2.11 -1.91 56.26
C SER A 479 2.95 -1.28 55.15
N PHE A 480 3.07 0.05 55.15
CA PHE A 480 3.98 0.78 54.29
C PHE A 480 5.35 0.85 54.98
N VAL A 481 6.22 -0.13 54.71
CA VAL A 481 7.56 -0.25 55.36
C VAL A 481 7.47 -0.06 56.89
N GLY A 482 6.57 -0.81 57.53
CA GLY A 482 6.34 -0.75 58.98
C GLY A 482 5.44 0.40 59.46
N GLN A 483 4.95 1.27 58.57
CA GLN A 483 3.99 2.34 58.89
C GLN A 483 2.56 2.01 58.44
N SER A 484 1.57 2.75 58.95
CA SER A 484 0.17 2.57 58.56
C SER A 484 -0.04 2.82 57.07
N LEU A 485 -0.64 1.85 56.38
CA LEU A 485 -1.07 2.00 54.99
C LEU A 485 -2.26 2.97 54.93
N LYS A 486 -2.17 3.97 54.07
CA LYS A 486 -3.26 4.91 53.80
C LYS A 486 -4.32 4.24 52.93
N THR A 487 -5.58 4.34 53.36
CA THR A 487 -6.73 3.67 52.76
C THR A 487 -7.77 4.61 52.16
N GLU A 488 -7.60 5.93 52.30
CA GLU A 488 -8.50 6.94 51.73
C GLU A 488 -7.68 7.96 50.94
N TYR A 489 -7.90 8.04 49.63
CA TYR A 489 -7.19 8.95 48.71
C TYR A 489 -8.14 9.90 48.00
N THR A 490 -9.27 9.36 47.52
CA THR A 490 -10.24 10.04 46.68
C THR A 490 -11.64 10.09 47.33
N GLY A 491 -11.88 9.29 48.37
CA GLY A 491 -13.19 9.09 49.00
C GLY A 491 -14.04 8.04 48.28
N ASN A 492 -13.55 7.42 47.21
CA ASN A 492 -14.18 6.28 46.56
C ASN A 492 -13.54 4.96 47.02
N ALA A 493 -14.31 4.13 47.73
CA ALA A 493 -13.81 2.90 48.34
C ALA A 493 -13.14 1.92 47.36
N GLN A 494 -13.62 1.83 46.12
CA GLN A 494 -13.04 0.92 45.12
C GLN A 494 -11.70 1.45 44.61
N ILE A 495 -11.64 2.74 44.27
CA ILE A 495 -10.41 3.40 43.80
C ILE A 495 -9.36 3.39 44.90
N ASP A 496 -9.77 3.74 46.12
CA ASP A 496 -8.85 3.86 47.25
C ASP A 496 -8.29 2.49 47.69
N SER A 497 -9.07 1.42 47.57
CA SER A 497 -8.58 0.05 47.81
C SER A 497 -7.48 -0.35 46.82
N VAL A 498 -7.66 0.00 45.54
CA VAL A 498 -6.63 -0.25 44.50
C VAL A 498 -5.39 0.60 44.74
N LEU A 499 -5.55 1.88 45.07
CA LEU A 499 -4.42 2.77 45.36
C LEU A 499 -3.66 2.34 46.62
N ALA A 500 -4.34 1.83 47.64
CA ALA A 500 -3.71 1.26 48.83
C ALA A 500 -2.89 0.00 48.49
N LEU A 501 -3.46 -0.94 47.73
CA LEU A 501 -2.76 -2.14 47.25
C LEU A 501 -1.50 -1.77 46.45
N LEU A 502 -1.61 -0.84 45.51
CA LEU A 502 -0.48 -0.39 44.69
C LEU A 502 0.56 0.38 45.53
N SER A 503 0.12 1.20 46.48
CA SER A 503 1.04 1.89 47.39
C SER A 503 1.84 0.92 48.26
N TRP A 504 1.20 -0.16 48.72
CA TRP A 504 1.89 -1.26 49.40
C TRP A 504 2.88 -1.97 48.47
N ALA A 505 2.47 -2.35 47.26
CA ALA A 505 3.32 -3.08 46.31
C ALA A 505 4.60 -2.30 45.92
N PHE A 506 4.56 -0.97 45.94
CA PHE A 506 5.71 -0.11 45.65
C PHE A 506 6.47 0.35 46.91
N SER A 507 5.97 0.04 48.11
CA SER A 507 6.49 0.60 49.37
C SER A 507 7.95 0.25 49.63
N GLU A 508 8.30 -1.04 49.57
CA GLU A 508 9.66 -1.49 49.84
C GLU A 508 10.63 -1.07 48.71
N ALA A 509 10.18 -0.99 47.46
CA ALA A 509 11.04 -0.54 46.35
C ALA A 509 11.39 0.97 46.44
N THR A 510 10.42 1.79 46.86
CA THR A 510 10.58 3.24 46.93
C THR A 510 11.20 3.69 48.25
N SER A 511 10.82 3.06 49.37
CA SER A 511 11.10 3.53 50.73
C SER A 511 11.74 2.47 51.63
N GLY A 512 11.83 1.24 51.16
CA GLY A 512 12.41 0.11 51.89
C GLY A 512 13.92 0.15 52.00
N SER A 513 14.47 -0.87 52.66
CA SER A 513 15.90 -0.99 52.92
C SER A 513 16.64 -1.85 51.90
N ASP A 514 15.92 -2.65 51.10
CA ASP A 514 16.51 -3.52 50.09
C ASP A 514 17.06 -2.73 48.88
N PRO A 515 18.38 -2.65 48.71
CA PRO A 515 18.99 -1.92 47.59
C PRO A 515 18.78 -2.62 46.24
N SER A 516 18.61 -3.94 46.23
CA SER A 516 18.39 -4.72 45.01
C SER A 516 17.00 -4.46 44.47
N MET A 517 15.97 -4.50 45.33
CA MET A 517 14.60 -4.24 44.90
C MET A 517 14.41 -2.79 44.44
N ARG A 518 15.03 -1.82 45.12
CA ARG A 518 15.04 -0.42 44.67
C ARG A 518 15.72 -0.25 43.30
N LEU A 519 16.88 -0.89 43.09
CA LEU A 519 17.60 -0.83 41.82
C LEU A 519 16.78 -1.43 40.68
N GLN A 520 16.21 -2.63 40.88
CA GLN A 520 15.39 -3.32 39.88
C GLN A 520 14.19 -2.47 39.48
N CYS A 521 13.49 -1.93 40.49
CA CYS A 521 12.34 -1.06 40.32
C CYS A 521 12.66 0.18 39.49
N LEU A 522 13.68 0.94 39.92
CA LEU A 522 14.08 2.16 39.25
C LEU A 522 14.56 1.90 37.82
N TYR A 523 15.36 0.85 37.64
CA TYR A 523 15.82 0.42 36.32
C TYR A 523 14.63 0.10 35.40
N PHE A 524 13.68 -0.69 35.87
CA PHE A 524 12.55 -1.10 35.05
C PHE A 524 11.67 0.09 34.64
N LEU A 525 11.29 0.95 35.60
CA LEU A 525 10.42 2.11 35.33
C LEU A 525 11.05 3.11 34.37
N ILE A 526 12.35 3.41 34.51
CA ILE A 526 13.03 4.28 33.54
C ILE A 526 13.06 3.63 32.14
N ASN A 527 13.22 2.30 32.06
CA ASN A 527 13.18 1.56 30.79
C ASN A 527 11.77 1.46 30.17
N LEU A 528 10.71 1.90 30.85
CA LEU A 528 9.38 2.08 30.22
C LEU A 528 9.30 3.35 29.37
N VAL A 529 10.21 4.32 29.54
CA VAL A 529 10.23 5.60 28.80
C VAL A 529 10.25 5.36 27.27
N PRO A 530 11.15 4.54 26.68
CA PRO A 530 11.09 4.20 25.26
C PRO A 530 9.79 3.52 24.83
N ILE A 531 9.22 2.66 25.69
CA ILE A 531 8.03 1.88 25.37
C ILE A 531 6.82 2.80 25.27
N ILE A 532 6.61 3.64 26.28
CA ILE A 532 5.52 4.62 26.31
C ILE A 532 5.66 5.61 25.14
N TYR A 533 6.88 6.11 24.88
CA TYR A 533 7.13 7.00 23.75
C TYR A 533 6.76 6.35 22.42
N ILE A 534 7.27 5.15 22.15
CA ILE A 534 7.01 4.43 20.89
C ILE A 534 5.54 4.06 20.74
N TRP A 535 4.89 3.54 21.78
CA TRP A 535 3.47 3.17 21.71
C TRP A 535 2.59 4.40 21.49
N THR A 536 2.95 5.55 22.06
CA THR A 536 2.24 6.80 21.78
C THR A 536 2.46 7.24 20.33
N VAL A 537 3.68 7.13 19.80
CA VAL A 537 3.94 7.40 18.37
C VAL A 537 3.11 6.47 17.49
N GLU A 538 3.12 5.16 17.76
CA GLU A 538 2.34 4.17 17.00
C GLU A 538 0.83 4.45 17.09
N GLY A 539 0.36 5.02 18.20
CA GLY A 539 -1.01 5.49 18.37
C GLY A 539 -1.47 6.55 17.37
N TYR A 540 -0.55 7.39 16.89
CA TYR A 540 -0.85 8.49 15.96
C TYR A 540 -0.45 8.20 14.51
N ARG A 541 0.05 6.98 14.20
CA ARG A 541 0.43 6.61 12.83
C ARG A 541 -0.77 6.62 11.90
N ASN A 542 -0.57 7.19 10.71
CA ASN A 542 -1.55 7.07 9.63
C ASN A 542 -1.90 5.59 9.36
N GLY A 543 -0.91 4.70 9.37
CA GLY A 543 -1.09 3.27 9.16
C GLY A 543 -1.86 2.51 10.26
N ASN A 544 -2.03 3.10 11.44
CA ASN A 544 -2.73 2.48 12.57
C ASN A 544 -4.11 3.09 12.83
N GLN A 545 -4.57 4.05 12.02
CA GLN A 545 -5.88 4.66 12.20
C GLN A 545 -6.99 3.60 12.29
N LEU A 546 -7.94 3.81 13.19
CA LEU A 546 -9.07 2.92 13.47
C LEU A 546 -8.70 1.53 14.04
N SER A 547 -7.42 1.23 14.25
CA SER A 547 -6.98 0.01 14.94
C SER A 547 -6.98 0.18 16.46
N LEU A 548 -6.98 -0.91 17.22
CA LEU A 548 -6.81 -0.86 18.68
C LEU A 548 -5.47 -0.23 19.10
N VAL A 549 -4.43 -0.33 18.26
CA VAL A 549 -3.12 0.29 18.52
C VAL A 549 -3.19 1.82 18.49
N SER A 550 -4.18 2.41 17.80
CA SER A 550 -4.38 3.88 17.77
C SER A 550 -4.78 4.49 19.12
N TRP A 551 -5.03 3.66 20.14
CA TRP A 551 -5.50 4.10 21.46
C TRP A 551 -4.50 3.68 22.55
N PRO A 552 -3.32 4.32 22.63
CA PRO A 552 -2.26 3.94 23.58
C PRO A 552 -2.73 3.94 25.04
N SER A 553 -3.70 4.78 25.41
CA SER A 553 -4.30 4.80 26.75
C SER A 553 -5.07 3.53 27.12
N LEU A 554 -5.59 2.76 26.16
CA LEU A 554 -6.24 1.47 26.45
C LEU A 554 -5.25 0.47 27.06
N PHE A 555 -3.98 0.57 26.66
CA PHE A 555 -2.93 -0.31 27.16
C PHE A 555 -2.37 0.13 28.52
N ALA A 556 -2.71 1.33 29.00
CA ALA A 556 -2.31 1.81 30.33
C ALA A 556 -2.85 0.95 31.49
N VAL A 557 -3.80 0.04 31.22
CA VAL A 557 -4.26 -0.99 32.17
C VAL A 557 -3.12 -1.86 32.70
N TYR A 558 -1.94 -1.87 32.05
CA TYR A 558 -0.75 -2.54 32.58
C TYR A 558 -0.39 -2.10 34.00
N GLN A 559 -0.80 -0.92 34.45
CA GLN A 559 -0.56 -0.47 35.83
C GLN A 559 -1.29 -1.36 36.87
N LEU A 560 -2.31 -2.10 36.45
CA LEU A 560 -3.08 -2.99 37.32
C LEU A 560 -2.64 -4.45 37.23
N VAL A 561 -2.11 -4.87 36.07
CA VAL A 561 -1.87 -6.29 35.75
C VAL A 561 -0.43 -6.60 35.37
N GLY A 562 0.46 -5.60 35.40
CA GLY A 562 1.83 -5.71 34.88
C GLY A 562 1.92 -5.51 33.36
N ILE A 563 2.96 -4.83 32.90
CA ILE A 563 3.21 -4.59 31.47
C ILE A 563 3.73 -5.84 30.75
N GLY A 564 4.26 -6.82 31.47
CA GLY A 564 4.57 -8.15 30.99
C GLY A 564 3.34 -8.93 30.51
N ASN A 565 2.13 -8.60 31.01
CA ASN A 565 0.87 -9.08 30.43
C ASN A 565 0.48 -8.30 29.17
N ILE A 566 0.64 -6.97 29.21
CA ILE A 566 0.11 -6.10 28.16
C ILE A 566 1.03 -6.02 26.93
N ALA A 567 2.35 -6.08 27.07
CA ALA A 567 3.27 -5.99 25.94
C ALA A 567 3.13 -7.16 24.95
N PRO A 568 3.08 -8.44 25.36
CA PRO A 568 2.77 -9.53 24.43
C PRO A 568 1.42 -9.36 23.74
N LEU A 569 0.38 -8.95 24.48
CA LEU A 569 -0.95 -8.70 23.93
C LEU A 569 -0.95 -7.55 22.91
N TYR A 570 -0.29 -6.43 23.23
CA TYR A 570 -0.12 -5.30 22.34
C TYR A 570 0.56 -5.71 21.04
N PHE A 571 1.62 -6.53 21.10
CA PHE A 571 2.33 -6.98 19.90
C PHE A 571 1.54 -8.05 19.12
N LEU A 572 0.72 -8.88 19.77
CA LEU A 572 -0.22 -9.76 19.08
C LEU A 572 -1.26 -8.97 18.27
N ILE A 573 -1.83 -7.93 18.88
CA ILE A 573 -2.74 -7.00 18.19
C ILE A 573 -2.00 -6.29 17.06
N SER A 574 -0.76 -5.83 17.32
CA SER A 574 0.06 -5.15 16.32
C SER A 574 0.37 -6.06 15.12
N LEU A 575 0.61 -7.36 15.33
CA LEU A 575 0.85 -8.34 14.28
C LEU A 575 -0.33 -8.47 13.29
N HIS A 576 -1.55 -8.24 13.79
CA HIS A 576 -2.72 -8.12 12.93
C HIS A 576 -2.71 -6.81 12.14
N THR A 577 -2.44 -5.67 12.79
CA THR A 577 -2.38 -4.35 12.13
C THR A 577 -1.32 -4.27 11.03
N THR A 578 -0.19 -4.97 11.15
CA THR A 578 0.84 -5.05 10.09
C THR A 578 0.38 -5.78 8.83
N SER A 579 -0.83 -6.35 8.82
CA SER A 579 -1.46 -6.91 7.63
C SER A 579 -2.15 -5.85 6.77
N SER A 580 -2.37 -4.64 7.30
CA SER A 580 -2.94 -3.52 6.54
C SER A 580 -1.95 -3.02 5.49
N GLU A 581 -2.44 -2.85 4.27
CA GLU A 581 -1.63 -2.34 3.17
C GLU A 581 -1.14 -0.91 3.47
N VAL A 582 -1.99 -0.07 4.07
CA VAL A 582 -1.67 1.30 4.49
C VAL A 582 -0.51 1.31 5.49
N TYR A 583 -0.54 0.43 6.50
CA TYR A 583 0.54 0.31 7.48
C TYR A 583 1.89 -0.01 6.81
N THR A 584 1.87 -0.91 5.82
CA THR A 584 3.08 -1.36 5.15
C THR A 584 3.65 -0.37 4.13
N ARG A 585 2.97 0.73 3.84
CA ARG A 585 3.45 1.76 2.90
C ARG A 585 4.23 2.87 3.61
N PRO A 586 5.10 3.60 2.89
CA PRO A 586 5.76 4.78 3.43
C PRO A 586 4.78 5.86 3.91
N THR A 587 3.60 5.97 3.32
CA THR A 587 2.55 6.92 3.75
C THR A 587 1.83 6.51 5.03
N GLY A 588 1.98 5.26 5.48
CA GLY A 588 1.48 4.81 6.78
C GLY A 588 2.36 5.28 7.95
N ARG A 589 3.62 5.67 7.68
CA ARG A 589 4.61 6.05 8.71
C ARG A 589 4.36 7.43 9.33
N PRO A 590 4.03 8.52 8.63
CA PRO A 590 3.94 9.83 9.26
C PRO A 590 2.90 9.94 10.38
N ILE A 591 3.20 10.81 11.35
CA ILE A 591 2.25 11.31 12.36
C ILE A 591 2.11 12.83 12.22
N PRO A 592 1.07 13.47 12.79
CA PRO A 592 0.97 14.93 12.77
C PRO A 592 2.21 15.60 13.40
N SER A 593 2.77 16.61 12.74
CA SER A 593 4.02 17.22 13.19
C SER A 593 3.92 17.92 14.56
N THR A 594 2.73 18.39 14.94
CA THR A 594 2.46 18.94 16.28
C THR A 594 2.49 17.86 17.36
N VAL A 595 1.98 16.66 17.07
CA VAL A 595 2.06 15.51 17.96
C VAL A 595 3.52 15.13 18.16
N ALA A 596 4.30 15.02 17.08
CA ALA A 596 5.73 14.71 17.17
C ALA A 596 6.50 15.66 18.10
N LYS A 597 6.17 16.97 18.06
CA LYS A 597 6.78 18.00 18.92
C LYS A 597 6.25 17.98 20.36
N ALA A 598 4.98 17.61 20.55
CA ALA A 598 4.32 17.56 21.86
C ALA A 598 4.76 16.38 22.74
N LEU A 599 5.19 15.28 22.12
CA LEU A 599 5.44 14.01 22.81
C LEU A 599 6.53 14.10 23.88
N VAL A 600 7.67 14.74 23.60
CA VAL A 600 8.77 14.81 24.58
C VAL A 600 8.37 15.60 25.83
N PRO A 601 7.83 16.83 25.74
CA PRO A 601 7.30 17.54 26.91
C PRO A 601 6.21 16.76 27.65
N ALA A 602 5.30 16.10 26.93
CA ALA A 602 4.23 15.30 27.53
C ALA A 602 4.78 14.08 28.28
N LEU A 603 5.81 13.42 27.76
CA LEU A 603 6.49 12.31 28.43
C LEU A 603 7.24 12.77 29.68
N CYS A 604 7.91 13.93 29.61
CA CYS A 604 8.60 14.51 30.74
C CYS A 604 7.66 14.81 31.91
N LEU A 605 6.54 15.49 31.63
CA LEU A 605 5.58 15.90 32.66
C LEU A 605 4.62 14.78 33.07
N GLY A 606 4.24 13.92 32.13
CA GLY A 606 3.25 12.87 32.36
C GLY A 606 3.82 11.59 32.94
N TYR A 607 5.13 11.32 32.77
CA TYR A 607 5.72 10.07 33.25
C TYR A 607 7.04 10.27 34.01
N ILE A 608 8.02 10.98 33.44
CA ILE A 608 9.35 11.11 34.06
C ILE A 608 9.27 11.85 35.40
N LEU A 609 8.59 13.00 35.43
CA LEU A 609 8.43 13.80 36.65
C LEU A 609 7.65 13.03 37.74
N PRO A 610 6.46 12.47 37.48
CA PRO A 610 5.78 11.60 38.45
C PRO A 610 6.65 10.45 38.96
N THR A 611 7.43 9.82 38.08
CA THR A 611 8.33 8.73 38.48
C THR A 611 9.41 9.25 39.42
N ALA A 612 10.03 10.40 39.13
CA ALA A 612 11.01 11.02 40.02
C ALA A 612 10.40 11.36 41.38
N LEU A 613 9.20 11.95 41.41
CA LEU A 613 8.48 12.30 42.65
C LEU A 613 8.23 11.06 43.53
N MET A 614 8.05 9.88 42.94
CA MET A 614 7.84 8.63 43.65
C MET A 614 9.08 8.15 44.43
N PHE A 615 10.30 8.54 44.02
CA PHE A 615 11.56 8.13 44.66
C PHE A 615 12.19 9.20 45.56
N ILE A 616 11.65 10.42 45.57
CA ILE A 616 12.04 11.45 46.54
C ILE A 616 11.65 10.97 47.94
N GLN A 617 12.55 11.13 48.91
CA GLN A 617 12.30 10.81 50.31
C GLN A 617 11.73 12.03 51.03
N TYR A 618 10.44 12.02 51.36
CA TYR A 618 9.76 13.17 51.96
C TYR A 618 9.87 13.24 53.49
N GLY A 619 10.34 12.18 54.15
CA GLY A 619 10.36 12.09 55.62
C GLY A 619 8.98 11.90 56.27
N ASP A 620 7.91 11.96 55.49
CA ASP A 620 6.52 11.66 55.86
C ASP A 620 5.98 10.52 54.98
N SER A 621 5.50 9.44 55.60
CA SER A 621 4.99 8.27 54.87
C SER A 621 3.66 8.55 54.16
N VAL A 622 2.87 9.51 54.65
CA VAL A 622 1.62 9.90 53.98
C VAL A 622 1.95 10.64 52.68
N ALA A 623 2.88 11.58 52.71
CA ALA A 623 3.38 12.26 51.50
C ALA A 623 3.97 11.26 50.48
N GLN A 624 4.75 10.27 50.94
CA GLN A 624 5.31 9.23 50.07
C GLN A 624 4.21 8.39 49.37
N GLN A 625 3.22 7.93 50.13
CA GLN A 625 2.08 7.18 49.59
C GLN A 625 1.27 8.01 48.60
N ASN A 626 1.08 9.31 48.87
CA ASN A 626 0.43 10.22 47.92
C ASN A 626 1.21 10.35 46.61
N ALA A 627 2.55 10.40 46.66
CA ALA A 627 3.39 10.45 45.47
C ALA A 627 3.27 9.17 44.61
N ILE A 628 3.23 7.99 45.26
CA ILE A 628 2.99 6.70 44.57
C ILE A 628 1.59 6.68 43.95
N ALA A 629 0.56 7.07 44.70
CA ALA A 629 -0.81 7.11 44.21
C ALA A 629 -0.96 8.09 43.02
N PHE A 630 -0.31 9.25 43.08
CA PHE A 630 -0.28 10.23 41.99
C PHE A 630 0.40 9.69 40.72
N TRP A 631 1.42 8.83 40.88
CA TRP A 631 2.12 8.19 39.77
C TRP A 631 1.28 7.11 39.05
N GLN A 632 0.31 6.46 39.70
CA GLN A 632 -0.40 5.33 39.09
C GLN A 632 -1.01 5.64 37.70
N PRO A 633 -1.66 6.79 37.47
CA PRO A 633 -2.23 7.12 36.15
C PRO A 633 -1.23 7.72 35.15
N SER A 634 0.08 7.74 35.44
CA SER A 634 1.12 8.39 34.61
C SER A 634 1.04 8.10 33.10
N PRO A 635 0.81 6.85 32.65
CA PRO A 635 0.72 6.56 31.22
C PRO A 635 -0.47 7.26 30.53
N VAL A 636 -1.56 7.47 31.26
CA VAL A 636 -2.72 8.23 30.78
C VAL A 636 -2.40 9.72 30.72
N TYR A 637 -1.64 10.25 31.69
CA TYR A 637 -1.18 11.65 31.64
C TYR A 637 -0.40 11.95 30.36
N VAL A 638 0.47 11.05 29.91
CA VAL A 638 1.23 11.25 28.66
C VAL A 638 0.29 11.41 27.46
N SER A 639 -0.75 10.58 27.37
CA SER A 639 -1.73 10.65 26.27
C SER A 639 -2.51 11.97 26.31
N ILE A 640 -3.00 12.37 27.48
CA ILE A 640 -3.75 13.63 27.68
C ILE A 640 -2.87 14.85 27.38
N LEU A 641 -1.65 14.88 27.91
CA LEU A 641 -0.72 15.99 27.71
C LEU A 641 -0.24 16.08 26.27
N THR A 642 -0.05 14.95 25.59
CA THR A 642 0.28 14.94 24.15
C THR A 642 -0.84 15.58 23.33
N TRP A 643 -2.10 15.20 23.61
CA TRP A 643 -3.26 15.80 22.96
C TRP A 643 -3.36 17.32 23.26
N LEU A 644 -3.21 17.70 24.53
CA LEU A 644 -3.26 19.10 24.96
C LEU A 644 -2.17 19.95 24.32
N PHE A 645 -0.91 19.53 24.40
CA PHE A 645 0.23 20.26 23.83
C PHE A 645 0.18 20.30 22.30
N SER A 646 -0.25 19.22 21.65
CA SER A 646 -0.49 19.22 20.21
C SER A 646 -1.56 20.23 19.81
N GLY A 647 -2.65 20.31 20.59
CA GLY A 647 -3.72 21.30 20.41
C GLY A 647 -3.24 22.74 20.62
N ILE A 648 -2.35 23.00 21.58
CA ILE A 648 -1.77 24.34 21.78
C ILE A 648 -0.85 24.71 20.61
N LEU A 649 -0.02 23.76 20.14
CA LEU A 649 0.86 23.98 19.00
C LEU A 649 0.09 24.24 17.70
N SER A 650 -1.09 23.62 17.53
CA SER A 650 -1.93 23.82 16.35
C SER A 650 -2.53 25.23 16.27
N LEU A 651 -2.76 25.89 17.41
CA LEU A 651 -3.21 27.29 17.47
C LEU A 651 -2.14 28.26 16.95
N ALA A 652 -0.86 27.97 17.21
CA ALA A 652 0.26 28.80 16.78
C ALA A 652 0.68 28.53 15.31
N SER A 653 0.29 27.40 14.74
CA SER A 653 0.61 27.00 13.37
C SER A 653 -0.53 26.16 12.82
N PRO A 654 -1.49 26.75 12.08
CA PRO A 654 -2.62 26.03 11.54
C PRO A 654 -2.15 24.81 10.74
N ILE A 655 -2.53 23.62 11.21
CA ILE A 655 -2.10 22.33 10.67
C ILE A 655 -2.75 22.13 9.29
N LYS A 656 -1.96 21.75 8.27
CA LYS A 656 -2.55 21.05 7.11
C LYS A 656 -2.94 19.65 7.58
N SER A 657 -4.10 19.11 7.21
CA SER A 657 -4.51 17.77 7.65
C SER A 657 -3.39 16.74 7.42
N LEU A 658 -3.36 15.68 8.23
CA LEU A 658 -2.33 14.64 8.13
C LEU A 658 -2.22 14.11 6.69
N ASP A 659 -3.33 14.06 5.96
CA ASP A 659 -3.43 13.70 4.54
C ASP A 659 -2.46 14.47 3.62
N TRP A 660 -2.00 15.65 4.04
CA TRP A 660 -1.04 16.48 3.30
C TRP A 660 0.35 16.49 3.94
N GLU A 661 0.44 16.48 5.28
CA GLU A 661 1.73 16.47 5.98
C GLU A 661 2.53 15.18 5.73
N ILE A 662 1.86 14.08 5.37
CA ILE A 662 2.50 12.79 5.08
C ILE A 662 3.57 12.86 3.97
N PHE A 663 3.52 13.90 3.12
CA PHE A 663 4.46 14.09 2.01
C PHE A 663 5.65 15.02 2.35
N GLU A 664 5.63 15.69 3.50
CA GLU A 664 6.56 16.80 3.81
C GLU A 664 7.65 16.42 4.85
N LYS A 665 7.66 15.18 5.37
CA LYS A 665 8.60 14.68 6.40
C LYS A 665 8.73 15.56 7.65
N LYS A 666 7.72 16.40 7.95
CA LYS A 666 7.75 17.40 9.04
C LYS A 666 7.86 16.81 10.45
N ASP A 667 7.46 15.56 10.62
CA ASP A 667 7.52 14.81 11.87
C ASP A 667 8.92 14.24 12.16
N GLN A 668 9.74 14.04 11.12
CA GLN A 668 10.98 13.26 11.21
C GLN A 668 11.99 13.84 12.22
N GLY A 669 12.25 15.15 12.19
CA GLY A 669 13.24 15.77 13.08
C GLY A 669 12.86 15.66 14.56
N ALA A 670 11.59 15.93 14.89
CA ALA A 670 11.08 15.83 16.25
C ALA A 670 11.09 14.37 16.74
N LEU A 671 10.68 13.42 15.88
CA LEU A 671 10.71 12.01 16.20
C LEU A 671 12.13 11.49 16.46
N GLN A 672 13.10 11.82 15.61
CA GLN A 672 14.51 11.43 15.80
C GLN A 672 15.10 11.99 17.11
N THR A 673 14.73 13.22 17.46
CA THR A 673 15.10 13.84 18.73
C THR A 673 14.55 13.02 19.90
N GLY A 674 13.26 12.69 19.88
CA GLY A 674 12.64 11.91 20.96
C GLY A 674 13.17 10.47 21.06
N TYR A 675 13.43 9.78 19.94
CA TYR A 675 14.07 8.45 20.00
C TYR A 675 15.48 8.51 20.55
N THR A 676 16.26 9.53 20.19
CA THR A 676 17.63 9.71 20.69
C THR A 676 17.63 9.99 22.18
N LEU A 677 16.71 10.83 22.67
CA LEU A 677 16.55 11.07 24.10
C LEU A 677 16.13 9.78 24.85
N ALA A 678 15.12 9.07 24.34
CA ALA A 678 14.66 7.82 24.93
C ALA A 678 15.78 6.75 24.96
N PHE A 679 16.55 6.63 23.87
CA PHE A 679 17.72 5.78 23.78
C PHE A 679 18.75 6.15 24.85
N ALA A 680 19.13 7.43 24.94
CA ALA A 680 20.16 7.90 25.86
C ALA A 680 19.76 7.64 27.32
N VAL A 681 18.52 7.98 27.69
CA VAL A 681 17.99 7.74 29.05
C VAL A 681 18.04 6.25 29.40
N ALA A 682 17.55 5.37 28.53
CA ALA A 682 17.55 3.94 28.79
C ALA A 682 18.97 3.34 28.83
N ALA A 683 19.84 3.73 27.89
CA ALA A 683 21.20 3.21 27.78
C ALA A 683 22.07 3.64 28.98
N ILE A 684 21.99 4.92 29.37
CA ILE A 684 22.70 5.42 30.56
C ILE A 684 22.21 4.67 31.79
N THR A 685 20.89 4.51 31.94
CA THR A 685 20.31 3.77 33.07
C THR A 685 20.79 2.32 33.11
N HIS A 686 20.89 1.66 31.95
CA HIS A 686 21.41 0.30 31.85
C HIS A 686 22.87 0.20 32.28
N VAL A 687 23.74 1.04 31.72
CA VAL A 687 25.16 1.05 32.08
C VAL A 687 25.35 1.41 33.56
N CYS A 688 24.61 2.39 34.08
CA CYS A 688 24.66 2.76 35.48
C CYS A 688 24.16 1.65 36.41
N ALA A 689 23.10 0.92 36.04
CA ALA A 689 22.60 -0.20 36.83
C ALA A 689 23.60 -1.36 36.87
N LEU A 690 24.21 -1.69 35.72
CA LEU A 690 25.27 -2.69 35.65
C LEU A 690 26.51 -2.28 36.46
N ALA A 691 26.94 -1.02 36.35
CA ALA A 691 28.07 -0.50 37.12
C ALA A 691 27.78 -0.52 38.62
N TYR A 692 26.60 -0.06 39.04
CA TYR A 692 26.20 -0.05 40.44
C TYR A 692 26.13 -1.46 41.02
N ALA A 693 25.53 -2.42 40.31
CA ALA A 693 25.52 -3.83 40.75
C ALA A 693 26.93 -4.46 40.73
N GLY A 694 27.82 -4.03 39.83
CA GLY A 694 29.20 -4.54 39.75
C GLY A 694 30.13 -4.00 40.83
N PHE A 695 29.89 -2.78 41.33
CA PHE A 695 30.74 -2.13 42.34
C PHE A 695 30.15 -2.16 43.75
N SER A 696 28.85 -2.44 43.91
CA SER A 696 28.20 -2.49 45.22
C SER A 696 28.33 -3.90 45.83
N PRO A 697 28.93 -4.05 47.01
CA PRO A 697 29.03 -5.36 47.68
C PRO A 697 27.68 -5.88 48.20
N SER A 698 26.65 -5.03 48.26
CA SER A 698 25.32 -5.37 48.78
C SER A 698 24.30 -5.70 47.70
N VAL A 699 24.70 -5.74 46.43
CA VAL A 699 23.79 -5.98 45.29
C VAL A 699 24.41 -7.01 44.36
N SER A 700 23.68 -8.08 44.08
CA SER A 700 24.06 -9.07 43.06
C SER A 700 23.24 -8.86 41.79
N LEU A 701 23.89 -8.80 40.63
CA LEU A 701 23.22 -8.64 39.33
C LEU A 701 22.26 -9.80 39.04
N PHE A 702 22.68 -11.03 39.35
CA PHE A 702 21.82 -12.20 39.15
C PHE A 702 20.61 -12.17 40.07
N GLU A 703 20.81 -11.93 41.37
CA GLU A 703 19.71 -11.87 42.35
C GLU A 703 18.75 -10.73 42.06
N THR A 704 19.24 -9.60 41.57
CA THR A 704 18.42 -8.42 41.27
C THR A 704 17.53 -8.65 40.05
N PHE A 705 18.05 -9.26 38.97
CA PHE A 705 17.37 -9.27 37.67
C PHE A 705 16.94 -10.65 37.15
N PHE A 706 17.55 -11.74 37.62
CA PHE A 706 17.41 -13.07 37.00
C PHE A 706 17.06 -14.20 37.97
N ASP A 707 17.19 -14.00 39.28
CA ASP A 707 16.76 -14.97 40.28
C ASP A 707 15.23 -14.96 40.41
N LEU A 708 14.58 -15.87 39.67
CA LEU A 708 13.14 -15.95 39.54
C LEU A 708 12.55 -16.99 40.48
N PRO A 709 11.51 -16.65 41.26
CA PRO A 709 10.73 -17.64 42.01
C PRO A 709 10.05 -18.65 41.08
N SER A 710 9.64 -19.80 41.62
CA SER A 710 8.92 -20.79 40.83
C SER A 710 7.56 -20.27 40.35
N VAL A 711 7.08 -20.73 39.18
CA VAL A 711 5.74 -20.39 38.69
C VAL A 711 4.66 -20.76 39.71
N ALA A 712 4.81 -21.89 40.41
CA ALA A 712 3.87 -22.32 41.45
C ALA A 712 3.82 -21.35 42.65
N SER A 713 4.97 -20.82 43.10
CA SER A 713 5.01 -19.83 44.18
C SER A 713 4.42 -18.49 43.74
N MET A 714 4.65 -18.09 42.48
CA MET A 714 4.06 -16.88 41.92
C MET A 714 2.54 -16.96 41.82
N GLY A 715 1.99 -18.15 41.55
CA GLY A 715 0.54 -18.39 41.48
C GLY A 715 -0.23 -18.11 42.78
N LEU A 716 0.47 -18.00 43.92
CA LEU A 716 -0.10 -17.60 45.20
C LEU A 716 -0.32 -16.08 45.32
N GLY A 717 0.33 -15.28 44.47
CA GLY A 717 0.16 -13.83 44.41
C GLY A 717 0.68 -13.04 45.62
N LEU A 718 1.63 -13.61 46.37
CA LEU A 718 2.19 -13.01 47.59
C LEU A 718 3.61 -12.44 47.42
N ASP A 719 4.31 -12.77 46.33
CA ASP A 719 5.71 -12.37 46.10
C ASP A 719 5.81 -11.19 45.13
N ILE A 720 5.93 -9.99 45.69
CA ILE A 720 6.04 -8.74 44.92
C ILE A 720 7.41 -8.62 44.25
N GLY A 721 8.50 -9.05 44.88
CA GLY A 721 9.84 -9.00 44.26
C GLY A 721 9.91 -9.90 43.02
N GLY A 722 9.35 -11.10 43.12
CA GLY A 722 9.16 -12.02 42.00
C GLY A 722 8.30 -11.43 40.89
N PHE A 723 7.18 -10.79 41.24
CA PHE A 723 6.26 -10.16 40.28
C PHE A 723 7.00 -9.18 39.39
N TRP A 724 7.79 -8.28 39.97
CA TRP A 724 8.49 -7.23 39.23
C TRP A 724 9.56 -7.77 38.29
N LYS A 725 10.29 -8.82 38.69
CA LYS A 725 11.28 -9.48 37.84
C LYS A 725 10.62 -10.14 36.64
N TYR A 726 9.53 -10.88 36.86
CA TYR A 726 8.74 -11.47 35.78
C TYR A 726 8.17 -10.40 34.85
N ASP A 727 7.60 -9.33 35.42
CA ASP A 727 6.96 -8.25 34.65
C ASP A 727 7.95 -7.61 33.68
N MET A 728 9.14 -7.30 34.17
CA MET A 728 10.25 -6.76 33.40
C MET A 728 10.73 -7.72 32.30
N LEU A 729 11.04 -8.97 32.63
CA LEU A 729 11.61 -9.92 31.68
C LEU A 729 10.62 -10.31 30.58
N LEU A 730 9.34 -10.46 30.92
CA LEU A 730 8.28 -10.75 29.94
C LEU A 730 8.06 -9.56 29.00
N CYS A 731 8.06 -8.35 29.53
CA CYS A 731 7.97 -7.13 28.73
C CYS A 731 9.15 -7.02 27.75
N PHE A 732 10.39 -7.15 28.23
CA PHE A 732 11.57 -7.06 27.38
C PHE A 732 11.68 -8.22 26.38
N GLY A 733 11.29 -9.42 26.77
CA GLY A 733 11.19 -10.56 25.85
C GLY A 733 10.23 -10.29 24.69
N ALA A 734 9.05 -9.73 24.98
CA ALA A 734 8.08 -9.37 23.96
C ALA A 734 8.61 -8.26 23.03
N VAL A 735 9.26 -7.23 23.60
CA VAL A 735 9.90 -6.15 22.83
C VAL A 735 11.01 -6.68 21.91
N ALA A 736 11.87 -7.59 22.40
CA ALA A 736 12.95 -8.17 21.61
C ALA A 736 12.42 -8.99 20.41
N VAL A 737 11.38 -9.80 20.63
CA VAL A 737 10.68 -10.54 19.56
C VAL A 737 10.11 -9.58 18.52
N TRP A 738 9.46 -8.50 18.97
CA TRP A 738 8.89 -7.49 18.09
C TRP A 738 9.94 -6.72 17.27
N CYS A 739 11.09 -6.42 17.86
CA CYS A 739 12.21 -5.80 17.17
C CYS A 739 12.70 -6.67 16.00
N LEU A 740 12.93 -7.96 16.24
CA LEU A 740 13.38 -8.89 15.20
C LEU A 740 12.33 -9.05 14.08
N TYR A 741 11.05 -9.13 14.45
CA TYR A 741 9.97 -9.18 13.48
C TYR A 741 9.91 -7.91 12.61
N THR A 742 10.12 -6.74 13.20
CA THR A 742 10.16 -5.46 12.47
C THR A 742 11.30 -5.41 11.46
N VAL A 743 12.49 -5.92 11.81
CA VAL A 743 13.62 -6.04 10.87
C VAL A 743 13.27 -6.97 9.71
N TYR A 744 12.64 -8.12 10.01
CA TYR A 744 12.16 -9.04 8.98
C TYR A 744 11.15 -8.37 8.04
N GLU A 745 10.17 -7.63 8.58
CA GLU A 745 9.15 -6.95 7.78
C GLU A 745 9.76 -5.91 6.83
N LEU A 746 10.71 -5.08 7.29
CA LEU A 746 11.40 -4.13 6.42
C LEU A 746 12.13 -4.85 5.27
N ARG A 747 12.72 -6.02 5.53
CA ARG A 747 13.33 -6.84 4.47
C ARG A 747 12.29 -7.43 3.54
N ARG A 748 11.20 -7.99 4.08
CA ARG A 748 10.09 -8.58 3.31
C ARG A 748 9.50 -7.55 2.34
N LEU A 749 9.34 -6.31 2.79
CA LEU A 749 8.84 -5.18 2.00
C LEU A 749 9.86 -4.64 0.99
N GLY A 750 11.10 -5.11 1.01
CA GLY A 750 12.17 -4.65 0.10
C GLY A 750 12.83 -3.34 0.52
N TYR A 751 12.49 -2.80 1.70
CA TYR A 751 12.94 -1.48 2.18
C TYR A 751 14.40 -1.49 2.60
N VAL A 752 14.94 -2.67 2.91
CA VAL A 752 16.34 -2.90 3.21
C VAL A 752 16.85 -4.12 2.49
N THR A 753 18.15 -4.15 2.23
CA THR A 753 18.82 -5.33 1.68
C THR A 753 18.90 -6.45 2.72
N THR A 754 19.08 -7.70 2.27
CA THR A 754 19.29 -8.84 3.19
C THR A 754 20.50 -8.59 4.10
N LYS A 755 21.58 -8.00 3.57
CA LYS A 755 22.78 -7.65 4.35
C LYS A 755 22.46 -6.62 5.45
N SER A 756 21.71 -5.57 5.10
CA SER A 756 21.29 -4.55 6.07
C SER A 756 20.37 -5.13 7.14
N ALA A 757 19.43 -6.01 6.76
CA ALA A 757 18.54 -6.68 7.70
C ALA A 757 19.30 -7.60 8.68
N ILE A 758 20.26 -8.40 8.19
CA ILE A 758 21.11 -9.22 9.06
C ILE A 758 21.91 -8.33 10.02
N GLY A 759 22.50 -7.25 9.52
CA GLY A 759 23.22 -6.28 10.36
C GLY A 759 22.34 -5.69 11.46
N ALA A 760 21.11 -5.27 11.12
CA ALA A 760 20.14 -4.74 12.07
C ALA A 760 19.68 -5.79 13.09
N ALA A 761 19.47 -7.05 12.68
CA ALA A 761 19.11 -8.14 13.58
C ALA A 761 20.25 -8.45 14.58
N VAL A 762 21.50 -8.52 14.10
CA VAL A 762 22.67 -8.71 14.98
C VAL A 762 22.86 -7.54 15.93
N ALA A 763 22.73 -6.30 15.45
CA ALA A 763 22.78 -5.11 16.30
C ALA A 763 21.65 -5.11 17.34
N THR A 764 20.45 -5.56 16.98
CA THR A 764 19.32 -5.71 17.90
C THR A 764 19.62 -6.73 18.99
N LEU A 765 20.17 -7.90 18.64
CA LEU A 765 20.51 -8.94 19.61
C LEU A 765 21.64 -8.51 20.56
N MET A 766 22.72 -7.93 20.03
CA MET A 766 23.82 -7.41 20.85
C MET A 766 23.37 -6.24 21.72
N GLY A 767 22.51 -5.37 21.19
CA GLY A 767 21.98 -4.21 21.89
C GLY A 767 21.24 -4.58 23.18
N GLN A 768 20.51 -5.70 23.19
CA GLN A 768 19.79 -6.17 24.39
C GLN A 768 20.71 -6.29 25.61
N VAL A 769 21.98 -6.63 25.39
CA VAL A 769 23.00 -6.83 26.42
C VAL A 769 23.88 -5.59 26.60
N LEU A 770 24.26 -4.92 25.52
CA LEU A 770 25.25 -3.83 25.58
C LEU A 770 24.66 -2.51 26.06
N VAL A 771 23.45 -2.19 25.63
CA VAL A 771 22.77 -0.91 25.95
C VAL A 771 21.42 -1.13 26.62
N GLY A 772 20.98 -2.37 26.73
CA GLY A 772 19.72 -2.76 27.35
C GLY A 772 18.56 -2.87 26.36
N PRO A 773 17.48 -3.61 26.72
CA PRO A 773 16.35 -3.87 25.84
C PRO A 773 15.60 -2.62 25.37
N ALA A 774 15.31 -1.68 26.28
CA ALA A 774 14.51 -0.50 25.95
C ALA A 774 15.30 0.52 25.11
N ALA A 775 16.61 0.67 25.37
CA ALA A 775 17.48 1.48 24.51
C ALA A 775 17.54 0.87 23.10
N THR A 776 17.69 -0.44 23.00
CA THR A 776 17.69 -1.14 21.70
C THR A 776 16.39 -0.91 20.94
N TYR A 777 15.25 -0.91 21.63
CA TYR A 777 13.94 -0.61 21.04
C TYR A 777 13.90 0.81 20.44
N ALA A 778 14.31 1.83 21.20
CA ALA A 778 14.42 3.21 20.71
C ALA A 778 15.37 3.35 19.51
N GLY A 779 16.55 2.72 19.59
CA GLY A 779 17.55 2.76 18.53
C GLY A 779 17.06 2.10 17.23
N LEU A 780 16.39 0.95 17.34
CA LEU A 780 15.81 0.29 16.17
C LEU A 780 14.66 1.11 15.56
N TRP A 781 13.83 1.75 16.38
CA TRP A 781 12.76 2.63 15.88
C TRP A 781 13.34 3.86 15.16
N ALA A 782 14.37 4.49 15.71
CA ALA A 782 15.08 5.58 15.05
C ALA A 782 15.63 5.16 13.67
N TRP A 783 16.23 3.97 13.58
CA TRP A 783 16.71 3.40 12.32
C TRP A 783 15.57 3.12 11.33
N ARG A 784 14.49 2.45 11.79
CA ARG A 784 13.29 2.17 10.99
C ARG A 784 12.71 3.45 10.40
N GLU A 785 12.58 4.51 11.18
CA GLU A 785 12.05 5.79 10.72
C GLU A 785 12.87 6.38 9.57
N ASN A 786 14.20 6.31 9.67
CA ASN A 786 15.09 6.81 8.62
C ASN A 786 15.07 5.92 7.37
N VAL A 787 14.96 4.60 7.53
CA VAL A 787 14.77 3.68 6.41
C VAL A 787 13.52 4.05 5.62
N ILE A 788 12.37 4.16 6.29
CA ILE A 788 11.09 4.42 5.61
C ILE A 788 11.06 5.83 5.02
N ALA A 789 11.52 6.85 5.75
CA ALA A 789 11.57 8.22 5.25
C ALA A 789 12.56 8.40 4.07
N GLY A 790 13.62 7.58 4.03
CA GLY A 790 14.61 7.56 2.96
C GLY A 790 14.13 6.95 1.65
N LEU A 791 12.95 6.31 1.62
CA LEU A 791 12.34 5.77 0.40
C LEU A 791 11.63 6.83 -0.45
N MET A 792 11.29 7.98 0.14
CA MET A 792 10.69 9.08 -0.61
C MET A 792 11.74 9.73 -1.51
N ILE A 793 11.38 9.94 -2.77
CA ILE A 793 12.25 10.53 -3.80
C ILE A 793 12.00 12.03 -3.84
N GLU A 794 13.05 12.79 -3.58
CA GLU A 794 13.04 14.27 -3.52
C GLU A 794 13.33 14.93 -4.87
#